data_AF-A0A2J6JCB8-F1
#
_entry.id   AF-A0A2J6JCB8-F1
#
_cell.length_a   1.000
_cell.length_b   1.000
_cell.length_c   1.000
_cell.angle_alpha   90.00
_cell.angle_beta   90.00
_cell.angle_gamma   90.00
#
_symmetry.space_group_name_H-M   'P 1'
#
loop_
_entity.id
_entity.type
_entity.pdbx_description
1 polymer ?
#
loop_
_entity_poly.entity_id
_entity_poly.type
_entity_poly.pdbx_seq_one_letter_code
_entity_poly.pdbx_strand_id
1 'polypeptide(L)'
;MQPEKLRVVHLLASLSPELLAPLASRLQRRRYAAGARILTQGDLPHELCFLLRGKVRVELTDGEGERHCLADLSAGATFGERALLTGERRSADVIAIESVELALLDATALNGLLVEIPELALGLCRQLARQLGDWAQRHQRDERENREILAHLVGWQLLPEFTTFPGNSSWVRQLNAHLHCLGRSDEHVLILGERGVWKDLAARLIHYHTDDSRRPVLFLDAASPPPLLREERTSQSPGLLRELGQEAALFGYAPNSASYARGIRRGMLELAHGGELILRNVEQLALPVQRRLLAAINAGVFCRHGEEGERSLQVRIIATSSEVLTERVEQGSFDRELLVLLSQEKVELLPLRQRRKDIPVIARQLLPGINRKHHKEVRRFSQEALNRLVDHDWPLNGSELYQVLSRAVLVCRGDEVGAEEIFLPGQVLTEGRFNLFSLPLVERLTRLPRFPVRLRQLTVPALLLVTLVLLFGPTRDNPANLLVWSLWWPFLLATAALTARSWCSYCPLEALGERCASDEQGARLQPGWLKRYGEGISLLVVAAILPIEQGLGLFDNPRLTGFLLLGLIGATLLLDRLFGRRSWCRYLCPLGRVVGLVARLSPLEMRSNPNVCLNRCRIDDCIKEKACPMGLHPSGVNSSDHCILCLSCVRRCPHRSMHLDLRHVTHGVLGRPQQRLDDAFFAVVFCAVVLAVGLAPSLDGGIPLLGAHRWTLSTWLAAGTIFGGYLLAVVGLSGTLLSQRGREAFRYFGQAYLPLALTGLFSLYLRFLIERGGELLPLWAKLFYLDRVLPPEVLHLDMGTLRIFLPFLLLGGVFISWRLLERLQKRHALPSWATILHRLLLLLTSLVLLWGG
;
A
#
# COMPACT_ATOMS: atom_id res chain seq x y z
N MET A 1 42.04 -18.51 -57.99
CA MET A 1 42.90 -17.58 -57.20
C MET A 1 43.86 -18.40 -56.32
N GLN A 2 45.02 -17.88 -55.88
CA GLN A 2 45.86 -18.62 -54.91
C GLN A 2 45.14 -18.65 -53.54
N PRO A 3 44.94 -19.83 -52.92
CA PRO A 3 44.17 -19.97 -51.67
C PRO A 3 44.72 -19.14 -50.51
N GLU A 4 46.04 -18.97 -50.43
CA GLU A 4 46.70 -18.22 -49.36
C GLU A 4 46.30 -16.73 -49.32
N LYS A 5 45.96 -16.14 -50.48
CA LYS A 5 45.56 -14.72 -50.56
C LYS A 5 44.17 -14.45 -49.98
N LEU A 6 43.36 -15.49 -49.76
CA LEU A 6 42.02 -15.37 -49.18
C LEU A 6 42.00 -15.29 -47.66
N ARG A 7 43.10 -15.67 -47.00
CA ARG A 7 43.21 -15.61 -45.54
C ARG A 7 43.19 -14.21 -44.95
N VAL A 8 43.38 -13.18 -45.78
CA VAL A 8 43.21 -11.76 -45.41
C VAL A 8 41.76 -11.47 -45.02
N VAL A 9 40.79 -12.22 -45.56
CA VAL A 9 39.36 -12.05 -45.28
C VAL A 9 39.03 -12.69 -43.93
N HIS A 10 38.47 -11.91 -43.00
CA HIS A 10 38.16 -12.36 -41.64
C HIS A 10 37.24 -13.58 -41.60
N LEU A 11 36.27 -13.64 -42.51
CA LEU A 11 35.35 -14.77 -42.65
C LEU A 11 36.06 -16.07 -43.04
N LEU A 12 37.09 -15.98 -43.90
CA LEU A 12 37.77 -17.13 -44.51
C LEU A 12 39.07 -17.52 -43.78
N ALA A 13 39.55 -16.67 -42.87
CA ALA A 13 40.80 -16.88 -42.12
C ALA A 13 40.83 -18.20 -41.32
N SER A 14 39.66 -18.69 -40.91
CA SER A 14 39.52 -19.91 -40.09
C SER A 14 39.39 -21.21 -40.91
N LEU A 15 39.30 -21.14 -42.25
CA LEU A 15 39.16 -22.31 -43.11
C LEU A 15 40.51 -22.98 -43.38
N SER A 16 40.52 -24.32 -43.44
CA SER A 16 41.71 -25.10 -43.79
C SER A 16 42.08 -24.90 -45.27
N PRO A 17 43.36 -25.08 -45.65
CA PRO A 17 43.82 -24.89 -47.03
C PRO A 17 43.08 -25.77 -48.05
N GLU A 18 42.67 -26.98 -47.64
CA GLU A 18 41.91 -27.94 -48.46
C GLU A 18 40.50 -27.43 -48.78
N LEU A 19 39.86 -26.73 -47.84
CA LEU A 19 38.53 -26.14 -48.01
C LEU A 19 38.57 -24.81 -48.77
N LEU A 20 39.71 -24.10 -48.76
CA LEU A 20 39.89 -22.85 -49.51
C LEU A 20 40.06 -23.09 -51.02
N ALA A 21 40.54 -24.26 -51.45
CA ALA A 21 40.76 -24.58 -52.86
C ALA A 21 39.48 -24.55 -53.72
N PRO A 22 38.36 -25.23 -53.36
CA PRO A 22 37.10 -25.17 -54.11
C PRO A 22 36.42 -23.78 -54.07
N LEU A 23 36.68 -22.99 -53.03
CA LEU A 23 36.21 -21.60 -52.95
C LEU A 23 37.04 -20.69 -53.87
N ALA A 24 38.36 -20.86 -53.89
CA ALA A 24 39.28 -20.05 -54.69
C ALA A 24 39.14 -20.27 -56.20
N SER A 25 38.59 -21.39 -56.64
CA SER A 25 38.32 -21.69 -58.06
C SER A 25 37.05 -21.01 -58.59
N ARG A 26 36.08 -20.70 -57.72
CA ARG A 26 34.80 -20.08 -58.08
C ARG A 26 34.76 -18.55 -57.90
N LEU A 27 35.85 -17.95 -57.41
CA LEU A 27 35.98 -16.51 -57.20
C LEU A 27 36.51 -15.76 -58.41
N GLN A 28 35.85 -14.65 -58.75
CA GLN A 28 36.29 -13.72 -59.79
C GLN A 28 36.96 -12.50 -59.16
N ARG A 29 38.10 -12.05 -59.70
CA ARG A 29 38.75 -10.84 -59.21
C ARG A 29 38.34 -9.62 -60.00
N ARG A 30 38.08 -8.52 -59.30
CA ARG A 30 37.76 -7.24 -59.92
C ARG A 30 38.44 -6.10 -59.18
N ARG A 31 38.93 -5.12 -59.93
CA ARG A 31 39.53 -3.90 -59.41
C ARG A 31 38.64 -2.71 -59.70
N TYR A 32 38.49 -1.85 -58.72
CA TYR A 32 37.74 -0.60 -58.85
C TYR A 32 38.65 0.57 -58.50
N ALA A 33 38.56 1.64 -59.29
CA ALA A 33 39.25 2.89 -59.03
C ALA A 33 38.60 3.64 -57.85
N ALA A 34 39.34 4.57 -57.25
CA ALA A 34 38.80 5.46 -56.21
C ALA A 34 37.57 6.24 -56.73
N GLY A 35 36.54 6.34 -55.90
CA GLY A 35 35.27 6.98 -56.23
C GLY A 35 34.26 6.09 -56.99
N ALA A 36 34.65 4.88 -57.42
CA ALA A 36 33.73 3.99 -58.11
C ALA A 36 32.67 3.40 -57.17
N ARG A 37 31.42 3.35 -57.62
CA ARG A 37 30.33 2.63 -56.93
C ARG A 37 30.46 1.13 -57.20
N ILE A 38 30.55 0.37 -56.13
CA ILE A 38 30.73 -1.09 -56.15
C ILE A 38 29.37 -1.77 -56.05
N LEU A 39 28.55 -1.32 -55.09
CA LEU A 39 27.16 -1.75 -54.92
C LEU A 39 26.25 -0.53 -54.90
N THR A 40 25.05 -0.65 -55.47
CA THR A 40 24.04 0.42 -55.48
C THR A 40 22.80 0.01 -54.70
N GLN A 41 22.27 0.94 -53.91
CA GLN A 41 21.02 0.79 -53.15
C GLN A 41 19.85 0.53 -54.10
N GLY A 42 19.01 -0.45 -53.79
CA GLY A 42 17.85 -0.85 -54.59
C GLY A 42 18.12 -1.93 -55.65
N ASP A 43 19.38 -2.22 -55.97
CA ASP A 43 19.74 -3.27 -56.94
C ASP A 43 19.42 -4.68 -56.41
N LEU A 44 19.21 -5.59 -57.34
CA LEU A 44 19.07 -7.02 -57.04
C LEU A 44 20.42 -7.62 -56.61
N PRO A 45 20.43 -8.54 -55.64
CA PRO A 45 21.66 -9.14 -55.15
C PRO A 45 22.18 -10.19 -56.14
N HIS A 46 23.36 -9.94 -56.71
CA HIS A 46 24.01 -10.88 -57.63
C HIS A 46 25.30 -11.49 -57.06
N GLU A 47 26.10 -10.72 -56.31
CA GLU A 47 27.46 -11.12 -55.93
C GLU A 47 27.80 -10.73 -54.49
N LEU A 48 28.51 -11.62 -53.80
CA LEU A 48 29.11 -11.42 -52.48
C LEU A 48 30.53 -10.89 -52.68
N CYS A 49 30.88 -9.81 -51.98
CA CYS A 49 32.16 -9.13 -52.16
C CYS A 49 33.09 -9.36 -50.98
N PHE A 50 34.31 -9.82 -51.27
CA PHE A 50 35.42 -9.93 -50.32
C PHE A 50 36.47 -8.87 -50.61
N LEU A 51 36.73 -7.99 -49.65
CA LEU A 51 37.71 -6.91 -49.80
C LEU A 51 39.12 -7.42 -49.53
N LEU A 52 39.92 -7.58 -50.58
CA LEU A 52 41.30 -8.07 -50.46
C LEU A 52 42.30 -6.95 -50.15
N ARG A 53 42.11 -5.77 -50.76
CA ARG A 53 42.94 -4.56 -50.56
C ARG A 53 42.11 -3.29 -50.76
N GLY A 54 42.47 -2.24 -50.02
CA GLY A 54 41.85 -0.92 -50.07
C GLY A 54 40.75 -0.71 -49.01
N LYS A 55 40.01 0.40 -49.14
CA LYS A 55 38.92 0.81 -48.24
C LYS A 55 37.67 1.21 -49.02
N VAL A 56 36.50 0.87 -48.47
CA VAL A 56 35.19 1.21 -49.03
C VAL A 56 34.31 1.88 -47.98
N ARG A 57 33.43 2.78 -48.41
CA ARG A 57 32.45 3.47 -47.58
C ARG A 57 31.05 2.94 -47.88
N VAL A 58 30.26 2.70 -46.84
CA VAL A 58 28.85 2.32 -46.93
C VAL A 58 27.99 3.54 -46.64
N GLU A 59 27.17 3.97 -47.60
CA GLU A 59 26.30 5.15 -47.49
C GLU A 59 24.83 4.74 -47.68
N LEU A 60 23.94 5.24 -46.83
CA LEU A 60 22.50 5.13 -46.99
C LEU A 60 21.98 6.45 -47.56
N THR A 61 21.26 6.39 -48.67
CA THR A 61 20.49 7.55 -49.14
C THR A 61 19.07 7.44 -48.57
N ASP A 62 18.64 8.44 -47.81
CA ASP A 62 17.28 8.49 -47.25
C ASP A 62 16.23 8.94 -48.28
N GLY A 63 14.96 8.96 -47.88
CA GLY A 63 13.84 9.35 -48.75
C GLY A 63 13.82 10.83 -49.14
N GLU A 64 14.63 11.68 -48.48
CA GLU A 64 14.78 13.11 -48.77
C GLU A 64 16.02 13.39 -49.64
N GLY A 65 16.85 12.37 -49.90
CA GLY A 65 18.02 12.44 -50.77
C GLY A 65 19.33 12.75 -50.04
N GLU A 66 19.33 12.82 -48.71
CA GLU A 66 20.55 13.00 -47.92
C GLU A 66 21.33 11.68 -47.77
N ARG A 67 22.66 11.77 -47.84
CA ARG A 67 23.55 10.61 -47.72
C ARG A 67 24.12 10.51 -46.32
N HIS A 68 23.79 9.42 -45.65
CA HIS A 68 24.27 9.09 -44.31
C HIS A 68 25.37 8.04 -44.38
N CYS A 69 26.57 8.38 -43.92
CA CYS A 69 27.66 7.41 -43.81
C CYS A 69 27.37 6.42 -42.68
N LEU A 70 27.23 5.14 -43.03
CA LEU A 70 26.94 4.08 -42.06
C LEU A 70 28.22 3.43 -41.50
N ALA A 71 29.23 3.22 -42.34
CA ALA A 71 30.51 2.61 -41.94
C ALA A 71 31.59 2.76 -43.02
N ASP A 72 32.86 2.83 -42.58
CA ASP A 72 34.03 2.66 -43.44
C ASP A 72 34.64 1.26 -43.20
N LEU A 73 34.76 0.46 -44.26
CA LEU A 73 35.27 -0.92 -44.22
C LEU A 73 36.68 -0.98 -44.83
N SER A 74 37.58 -1.71 -44.18
CA SER A 74 38.96 -1.95 -44.62
C SER A 74 39.17 -3.35 -45.16
N ALA A 75 40.31 -3.57 -45.83
CA ALA A 75 40.78 -4.89 -46.27
C ALA A 75 40.56 -5.97 -45.22
N GLY A 76 39.98 -7.10 -45.64
CA GLY A 76 39.54 -8.20 -44.79
C GLY A 76 38.02 -8.26 -44.54
N ALA A 77 37.30 -7.17 -44.83
CA ALA A 77 35.85 -7.11 -44.71
C ALA A 77 35.12 -7.91 -45.81
N THR A 78 33.90 -8.34 -45.48
CA THR A 78 32.94 -8.96 -46.41
C THR A 78 31.68 -8.11 -46.41
N PHE A 79 31.10 -7.84 -47.57
CA PHE A 79 29.87 -7.04 -47.69
C PHE A 79 28.99 -7.52 -48.85
N GLY A 80 27.68 -7.28 -48.74
CA GLY A 80 26.67 -7.73 -49.71
C GLY A 80 26.00 -9.07 -49.35
N GLU A 81 26.43 -9.69 -48.24
CA GLU A 81 25.93 -10.96 -47.72
C GLU A 81 24.44 -10.91 -47.37
N ARG A 82 23.98 -9.80 -46.78
CA ARG A 82 22.61 -9.69 -46.28
C ARG A 82 21.59 -9.84 -47.40
N ALA A 83 21.73 -9.04 -48.45
CA ALA A 83 20.80 -9.03 -49.58
C ALA A 83 20.78 -10.39 -50.31
N LEU A 84 21.93 -11.05 -50.45
CA LEU A 84 22.01 -12.39 -51.05
C LEU A 84 21.31 -13.47 -50.23
N LEU A 85 21.45 -13.41 -48.90
CA LEU A 85 20.92 -14.43 -48.01
C LEU A 85 19.42 -14.20 -47.69
N THR A 86 18.95 -12.96 -47.68
CA THR A 86 17.52 -12.63 -47.44
C THR A 86 16.69 -12.57 -48.73
N GLY A 87 17.32 -12.43 -49.90
CA GLY A 87 16.63 -12.21 -51.18
C GLY A 87 16.09 -10.79 -51.35
N GLU A 88 16.39 -9.88 -50.43
CA GLU A 88 15.97 -8.48 -50.49
C GLU A 88 16.87 -7.65 -51.41
N ARG A 89 16.36 -6.48 -51.82
CA ARG A 89 17.17 -5.49 -52.55
C ARG A 89 18.27 -4.92 -51.67
N ARG A 90 19.37 -4.48 -52.29
CA ARG A 90 20.49 -3.88 -51.58
C ARG A 90 20.06 -2.63 -50.81
N SER A 91 20.50 -2.53 -49.56
CA SER A 91 20.03 -1.50 -48.63
C SER A 91 20.86 -0.23 -48.60
N ALA A 92 22.06 -0.22 -49.18
CA ALA A 92 22.99 0.89 -49.11
C ALA A 92 23.94 0.89 -50.32
N ASP A 93 24.47 2.06 -50.65
CA ASP A 93 25.55 2.23 -51.62
C ASP A 93 26.89 1.85 -50.98
N VAL A 94 27.77 1.22 -51.76
CA VAL A 94 29.15 0.94 -51.35
C VAL A 94 30.10 1.59 -52.36
N ILE A 95 30.94 2.51 -51.89
CA ILE A 95 31.80 3.35 -52.73
C ILE A 95 33.26 3.09 -52.37
N ALA A 96 34.11 2.93 -53.38
CA ALA A 96 35.56 2.81 -53.18
C ALA A 96 36.14 4.17 -52.74
N ILE A 97 36.77 4.22 -51.56
CA ILE A 97 37.47 5.45 -51.11
C ILE A 97 38.82 5.56 -51.83
N GLU A 98 39.49 4.43 -52.02
CA GLU A 98 40.77 4.29 -52.70
C GLU A 98 40.71 3.17 -53.74
N SER A 99 41.80 2.88 -54.46
CA SER A 99 41.84 1.74 -55.39
C SER A 99 41.64 0.42 -54.63
N VAL A 100 40.56 -0.30 -54.90
CA VAL A 100 40.20 -1.54 -54.20
C VAL A 100 40.33 -2.77 -55.09
N GLU A 101 40.80 -3.87 -54.51
CA GLU A 101 40.80 -5.19 -55.14
C GLU A 101 39.80 -6.09 -54.40
N LEU A 102 38.83 -6.61 -55.14
CA LEU A 102 37.76 -7.47 -54.63
C LEU A 102 37.87 -8.88 -55.20
N ALA A 103 37.47 -9.86 -54.40
CA ALA A 103 37.05 -11.17 -54.90
C ALA A 103 35.53 -11.27 -54.80
N LEU A 104 34.89 -11.58 -55.92
CA LEU A 104 33.45 -11.65 -56.11
C LEU A 104 33.03 -13.12 -56.19
N LEU A 105 31.98 -13.46 -55.46
CA LEU A 105 31.33 -14.77 -55.50
C LEU A 105 29.89 -14.63 -55.94
N ASP A 106 29.53 -15.27 -57.05
CA ASP A 106 28.15 -15.24 -57.56
C ASP A 106 27.17 -16.00 -56.64
N ALA A 107 25.91 -15.58 -56.63
CA ALA A 107 24.85 -16.14 -55.80
C ALA A 107 24.66 -17.65 -56.02
N THR A 108 24.73 -18.11 -57.28
CA THR A 108 24.57 -19.53 -57.61
C THR A 108 25.75 -20.37 -57.09
N ALA A 109 26.97 -19.85 -57.23
CA ALA A 109 28.19 -20.47 -56.72
C ALA A 109 28.22 -20.48 -55.18
N LEU A 110 27.72 -19.44 -54.53
CA LEU A 110 27.58 -19.36 -53.08
C LEU A 110 26.65 -20.47 -52.57
N ASN A 111 25.48 -20.65 -53.16
CA ASN A 111 24.52 -21.69 -52.73
C ASN A 111 25.10 -23.11 -52.85
N GLY A 112 25.83 -23.41 -53.92
CA GLY A 112 26.54 -24.70 -54.06
C GLY A 112 27.64 -24.87 -53.00
N LEU A 113 28.43 -23.82 -52.76
CA LEU A 113 29.50 -23.83 -51.76
C LEU A 113 28.99 -23.96 -50.32
N LEU A 114 27.82 -23.41 -50.00
CA LEU A 114 27.22 -23.54 -48.66
C LEU A 114 26.82 -24.98 -48.33
N VAL A 115 26.50 -25.79 -49.34
CA VAL A 115 26.21 -27.23 -49.18
C VAL A 115 27.51 -28.04 -49.10
N GLU A 116 28.50 -27.69 -49.93
CA GLU A 116 29.79 -28.39 -49.98
C GLU A 116 30.70 -28.08 -48.76
N ILE A 117 30.60 -26.87 -48.18
CA ILE A 117 31.49 -26.39 -47.10
C ILE A 117 30.63 -25.87 -45.92
N PRO A 118 30.18 -26.74 -45.00
CA PRO A 118 29.37 -26.36 -43.84
C PRO A 118 30.02 -25.31 -42.93
N GLU A 119 31.35 -25.29 -42.84
CA GLU A 119 32.12 -24.32 -42.04
C GLU A 119 31.96 -22.88 -42.55
N LEU A 120 31.82 -22.69 -43.87
CA LEU A 120 31.56 -21.39 -44.48
C LEU A 120 30.17 -20.87 -44.10
N ALA A 121 29.17 -21.76 -44.13
CA ALA A 121 27.80 -21.45 -43.73
C ALA A 121 27.73 -21.03 -42.24
N LEU A 122 28.41 -21.78 -41.36
CA LEU A 122 28.52 -21.44 -39.93
C LEU A 122 29.25 -20.11 -39.71
N GLY A 123 30.29 -19.81 -40.49
CA GLY A 123 31.00 -18.53 -40.45
C GLY A 123 30.09 -17.35 -40.79
N LEU A 124 29.31 -17.46 -41.88
CA LEU A 124 28.36 -16.43 -42.31
C LEU A 124 27.25 -16.22 -41.28
N CYS A 125 26.67 -17.31 -40.75
CA CYS A 125 25.66 -17.26 -39.69
C CYS A 125 26.20 -16.54 -38.43
N ARG A 126 27.42 -16.84 -37.99
CA ARG A 126 28.04 -16.17 -36.83
C ARG A 126 28.29 -14.68 -37.08
N GLN A 127 28.70 -14.31 -38.30
CA GLN A 127 28.90 -12.91 -38.68
C GLN A 127 27.57 -12.14 -38.67
N LEU A 128 26.52 -12.68 -39.28
CA LEU A 128 25.18 -12.08 -39.27
C LEU A 128 24.61 -11.96 -37.85
N ALA A 129 24.78 -13.00 -37.01
CA ALA A 129 24.33 -12.97 -35.62
C ALA A 129 25.02 -11.88 -34.79
N ARG A 130 26.33 -11.64 -35.01
CA ARG A 130 27.06 -10.53 -34.36
C ARG A 130 26.53 -9.17 -34.82
N GLN A 131 26.35 -8.98 -36.13
CA GLN A 131 25.80 -7.73 -36.68
C GLN A 131 24.37 -7.43 -36.17
N LEU A 132 23.52 -8.46 -36.06
CA LEU A 132 22.17 -8.34 -35.49
C LEU A 132 22.19 -8.01 -34.00
N GLY A 133 23.10 -8.62 -33.22
CA GLY A 133 23.26 -8.33 -31.79
C GLY A 133 23.65 -6.87 -31.53
N ASP A 134 24.62 -6.34 -32.28
CA ASP A 134 25.10 -4.97 -32.14
C ASP A 134 24.07 -3.92 -32.62
N TRP A 135 23.22 -4.27 -33.60
CA TRP A 135 22.12 -3.42 -34.05
C TRP A 135 20.96 -3.41 -33.05
N ALA A 136 20.55 -4.59 -32.55
CA ALA A 136 19.48 -4.72 -31.57
C ALA A 136 19.78 -3.95 -30.28
N GLN A 137 21.04 -3.97 -29.81
CA GLN A 137 21.45 -3.20 -28.63
C GLN A 137 21.37 -1.69 -28.84
N ARG A 138 21.73 -1.18 -30.02
CA ARG A 138 21.63 0.24 -30.34
C ARG A 138 20.17 0.69 -30.45
N HIS A 139 19.34 -0.07 -31.16
CA HIS A 139 17.93 0.28 -31.33
C HIS A 139 17.15 0.27 -30.01
N GLN A 140 17.41 -0.73 -29.15
CA GLN A 140 16.79 -0.81 -27.83
C GLN A 140 17.22 0.33 -26.90
N ARG A 141 18.42 0.91 -27.12
CA ARG A 141 18.91 2.07 -26.37
C ARG A 141 18.19 3.36 -26.80
N ASP A 142 18.08 3.59 -28.10
CA ASP A 142 17.45 4.79 -28.66
C ASP A 142 15.94 4.81 -28.36
N GLU A 143 15.26 3.66 -28.47
CA GLU A 143 13.84 3.55 -28.07
C GLU A 143 13.63 3.86 -26.59
N ARG A 144 14.55 3.44 -25.72
CA ARG A 144 14.44 3.67 -24.28
C ARG A 144 14.67 5.12 -23.92
N GLU A 145 15.67 5.77 -24.52
CA GLU A 145 15.95 7.19 -24.34
C GLU A 145 14.79 8.05 -24.85
N ASN A 146 14.26 7.74 -26.04
CA ASN A 146 13.06 8.39 -26.56
C ASN A 146 11.84 8.17 -25.65
N ARG A 147 11.65 6.97 -25.09
CA ARG A 147 10.55 6.68 -24.17
C ARG A 147 10.67 7.45 -22.84
N GLU A 148 11.88 7.64 -22.33
CA GLU A 148 12.13 8.44 -21.13
C GLU A 148 11.87 9.94 -21.39
N ILE A 149 12.35 10.48 -22.51
CA ILE A 149 12.06 11.85 -22.94
C ILE A 149 10.55 12.04 -23.13
N LEU A 150 9.87 11.11 -23.79
CA LEU A 150 8.40 11.11 -23.95
C LEU A 150 7.66 11.04 -22.61
N ALA A 151 8.17 10.29 -21.63
CA ALA A 151 7.56 10.25 -20.29
C ALA A 151 7.65 11.62 -19.58
N HIS A 152 8.70 12.40 -19.82
CA HIS A 152 8.85 13.77 -19.32
C HIS A 152 8.01 14.79 -20.11
N LEU A 153 7.80 14.56 -21.41
CA LEU A 153 6.93 15.38 -22.28
C LEU A 153 5.43 15.17 -21.97
N VAL A 154 5.01 13.95 -21.64
CA VAL A 154 3.58 13.56 -21.50
C VAL A 154 3.08 13.64 -20.05
N GLY A 155 3.82 14.29 -19.14
CA GLY A 155 3.44 14.44 -17.71
C GLY A 155 2.04 15.02 -17.46
N TRP A 156 1.47 15.70 -18.46
CA TRP A 156 0.12 16.30 -18.48
C TRP A 156 -1.04 15.30 -18.31
N GLN A 157 -0.90 14.05 -18.78
CA GLN A 157 -2.02 13.09 -18.84
C GLN A 157 -2.43 12.45 -17.50
N LEU A 158 -1.68 12.70 -16.42
CA LEU A 158 -1.93 12.06 -15.11
C LEU A 158 -2.66 12.97 -14.10
N LEU A 159 -2.81 14.26 -14.39
CA LEU A 159 -3.50 15.20 -13.51
C LEU A 159 -5.02 15.15 -13.76
N PRO A 160 -5.87 15.30 -12.72
CA PRO A 160 -7.30 15.42 -12.92
C PRO A 160 -7.62 16.60 -13.86
N GLU A 161 -8.58 16.41 -14.76
CA GLU A 161 -9.05 17.44 -15.69
C GLU A 161 -9.85 18.51 -14.93
N PHE A 162 -9.15 19.47 -14.35
CA PHE A 162 -9.75 20.66 -13.77
C PHE A 162 -9.50 21.87 -14.68
N THR A 163 -10.56 22.65 -14.93
CA THR A 163 -10.47 23.94 -15.63
C THR A 163 -10.07 25.08 -14.71
N THR A 164 -10.32 24.95 -13.40
CA THR A 164 -9.94 25.89 -12.35
C THR A 164 -9.43 25.14 -11.13
N PHE A 165 -8.70 25.80 -10.26
CA PHE A 165 -8.24 25.18 -9.02
C PHE A 165 -9.44 24.80 -8.16
N PRO A 166 -9.53 23.55 -7.67
CA PRO A 166 -10.77 22.99 -7.13
C PRO A 166 -11.09 23.47 -5.71
N GLY A 167 -12.40 23.67 -5.46
CA GLY A 167 -12.96 24.23 -4.22
C GLY A 167 -13.89 25.44 -4.48
N ASN A 168 -14.49 25.98 -3.41
CA ASN A 168 -15.38 27.16 -3.50
C ASN A 168 -15.16 28.18 -2.35
N SER A 169 -14.14 27.99 -1.52
CA SER A 169 -13.78 28.95 -0.48
C SER A 169 -13.36 30.30 -1.07
N SER A 170 -13.43 31.36 -0.25
CA SER A 170 -12.94 32.69 -0.62
C SER A 170 -11.49 32.65 -1.08
N TRP A 171 -10.65 31.87 -0.40
CA TRP A 171 -9.25 31.67 -0.75
C TRP A 171 -9.09 31.02 -2.13
N VAL A 172 -9.86 29.97 -2.47
CA VAL A 172 -9.79 29.35 -3.80
C VAL A 172 -10.21 30.32 -4.91
N ARG A 173 -11.22 31.16 -4.67
CA ARG A 173 -11.63 32.19 -5.65
C ARG A 173 -10.54 33.23 -5.89
N GLN A 174 -9.89 33.69 -4.81
CA GLN A 174 -8.74 34.61 -4.90
C GLN A 174 -7.54 33.94 -5.59
N LEU A 175 -7.24 32.68 -5.27
CA LEU A 175 -6.18 31.92 -5.93
C LEU A 175 -6.44 31.79 -7.43
N ASN A 176 -7.65 31.41 -7.85
CA ASN A 176 -7.98 31.29 -9.27
C ASN A 176 -7.82 32.62 -10.03
N ALA A 177 -8.24 33.74 -9.42
CA ALA A 177 -8.01 35.06 -10.00
C ALA A 177 -6.50 35.39 -10.10
N HIS A 178 -5.72 35.05 -9.08
CA HIS A 178 -4.28 35.25 -9.08
C HIS A 178 -3.58 34.37 -10.14
N LEU A 179 -3.90 33.08 -10.24
CA LEU A 179 -3.35 32.18 -11.26
C LEU A 179 -3.66 32.67 -12.68
N HIS A 180 -4.84 33.25 -12.90
CA HIS A 180 -5.20 33.87 -14.17
C HIS A 180 -4.35 35.10 -14.49
N CYS A 181 -4.09 35.98 -13.51
CA CYS A 181 -3.17 37.12 -13.70
C CYS A 181 -1.74 36.65 -14.01
N LEU A 182 -1.26 35.62 -13.32
CA LEU A 182 0.06 35.04 -13.54
C LEU A 182 0.20 34.41 -14.94
N GLY A 183 -0.87 33.87 -15.51
CA GLY A 183 -0.85 33.37 -16.89
C GLY A 183 -0.50 34.44 -17.93
N ARG A 184 -0.81 35.72 -17.65
CA ARG A 184 -0.54 36.86 -18.55
C ARG A 184 0.82 37.52 -18.33
N SER A 185 1.57 37.07 -17.34
CA SER A 185 2.91 37.55 -17.04
C SER A 185 3.96 36.57 -17.58
N ASP A 186 5.06 37.09 -18.11
CA ASP A 186 6.21 36.27 -18.54
C ASP A 186 7.22 36.03 -17.39
N GLU A 187 6.98 36.60 -16.21
CA GLU A 187 7.85 36.46 -15.03
C GLU A 187 7.90 35.02 -14.51
N HIS A 188 9.00 34.70 -13.82
CA HIS A 188 9.19 33.40 -13.17
C HIS A 188 8.29 33.26 -11.94
N VAL A 189 7.74 32.06 -11.74
CA VAL A 189 6.76 31.81 -10.67
C VAL A 189 7.26 30.73 -9.73
N LEU A 190 7.22 31.01 -8.42
CA LEU A 190 7.46 30.05 -7.36
C LEU A 190 6.17 29.62 -6.68
N ILE A 191 5.84 28.33 -6.83
CA ILE A 191 4.69 27.70 -6.17
C ILE A 191 5.15 26.95 -4.92
N LEU A 192 4.73 27.44 -3.76
CA LEU A 192 4.99 26.82 -2.47
C LEU A 192 3.77 26.03 -1.99
N GLY A 193 4.02 24.88 -1.37
CA GLY A 193 2.97 24.11 -0.71
C GLY A 193 3.42 22.72 -0.33
N GLU A 194 2.75 22.16 0.67
CA GLU A 194 3.02 20.80 1.12
C GLU A 194 2.88 19.77 0.00
N ARG A 195 3.43 18.58 0.23
CA ARG A 195 3.30 17.47 -0.70
C ARG A 195 1.82 17.16 -0.96
N GLY A 196 1.49 17.00 -2.24
CA GLY A 196 0.16 16.57 -2.69
C GLY A 196 -0.93 17.66 -2.73
N VAL A 197 -0.60 18.94 -2.51
CA VAL A 197 -1.57 20.07 -2.62
C VAL A 197 -1.95 20.40 -4.09
N TRP A 198 -1.39 19.66 -5.06
CA TRP A 198 -1.56 19.86 -6.51
C TRP A 198 -0.83 21.11 -7.04
N LYS A 199 0.45 21.28 -6.67
CA LYS A 199 1.33 22.31 -7.24
C LYS A 199 1.43 22.19 -8.77
N ASP A 200 1.54 20.96 -9.28
CA ASP A 200 1.56 20.68 -10.72
C ASP A 200 0.26 21.13 -11.42
N LEU A 201 -0.90 21.07 -10.73
CA LEU A 201 -2.16 21.58 -11.27
C LEU A 201 -2.13 23.11 -11.33
N ALA A 202 -1.61 23.78 -10.29
CA ALA A 202 -1.49 25.23 -10.30
C ALA A 202 -0.55 25.72 -11.43
N ALA A 203 0.60 25.05 -11.62
CA ALA A 203 1.52 25.34 -12.73
C ALA A 203 0.82 25.15 -14.10
N ARG A 204 0.07 24.05 -14.25
CA ARG A 204 -0.74 23.77 -15.45
C ARG A 204 -1.81 24.85 -15.70
N LEU A 205 -2.47 25.33 -14.65
CA LEU A 205 -3.46 26.40 -14.80
C LEU A 205 -2.79 27.70 -15.23
N ILE A 206 -1.63 28.06 -14.70
CA ILE A 206 -0.88 29.25 -15.14
C ILE A 206 -0.59 29.16 -16.65
N HIS A 207 -0.05 28.03 -17.10
CA HIS A 207 0.24 27.78 -18.52
C HIS A 207 -1.00 27.94 -19.42
N TYR A 208 -2.15 27.36 -19.04
CA TYR A 208 -3.36 27.47 -19.87
C TYR A 208 -4.00 28.86 -19.89
N HIS A 209 -3.69 29.73 -18.93
CA HIS A 209 -4.15 31.13 -18.93
C HIS A 209 -3.19 32.06 -19.69
N THR A 210 -2.14 31.52 -20.32
CA THR A 210 -1.31 32.28 -21.26
C THR A 210 -2.07 32.58 -22.55
N ASP A 211 -1.68 33.66 -23.22
CA ASP A 211 -2.27 34.06 -24.50
C ASP A 211 -1.93 33.07 -25.64
N ASP A 212 -0.90 32.23 -25.45
CA ASP A 212 -0.46 31.21 -26.41
C ASP A 212 -0.25 29.84 -25.74
N SER A 213 -1.37 29.16 -25.47
CA SER A 213 -1.41 27.81 -24.90
C SER A 213 -0.78 26.70 -25.78
N ARG A 214 -0.21 27.03 -26.94
CA ARG A 214 0.49 26.08 -27.82
C ARG A 214 2.00 26.03 -27.58
N ARG A 215 2.54 26.93 -26.74
CA ARG A 215 3.97 26.96 -26.39
C ARG A 215 4.42 25.65 -25.76
N PRO A 216 5.67 25.19 -26.02
CA PRO A 216 6.17 23.95 -25.47
C PRO A 216 6.25 24.05 -23.93
N VAL A 217 5.82 23.01 -23.24
CA VAL A 217 5.87 22.96 -21.78
C VAL A 217 6.45 21.64 -21.31
N LEU A 218 7.59 21.73 -20.61
CA LEU A 218 8.36 20.58 -20.17
C LEU A 218 8.37 20.43 -18.66
N PHE A 219 8.53 19.20 -18.18
CA PHE A 219 8.66 18.92 -16.76
C PHE A 219 9.99 18.27 -16.41
N LEU A 220 10.61 18.79 -15.37
CA LEU A 220 11.74 18.15 -14.72
C LEU A 220 11.47 18.04 -13.22
N ASP A 221 11.64 16.85 -12.66
CA ASP A 221 11.66 16.65 -11.21
C ASP A 221 13.11 16.62 -10.73
N ALA A 222 13.53 17.66 -10.00
CA ALA A 222 14.88 17.77 -9.47
C ALA A 222 15.18 16.66 -8.44
N ALA A 223 14.16 16.08 -7.79
CA ALA A 223 14.36 14.98 -6.85
C ALA A 223 14.67 13.65 -7.57
N SER A 224 14.23 13.48 -8.82
CA SER A 224 14.35 12.25 -9.60
C SER A 224 14.77 12.54 -11.04
N PRO A 225 16.02 13.01 -11.28
CA PRO A 225 16.50 13.26 -12.63
C PRO A 225 16.64 11.96 -13.45
N PRO A 226 16.57 12.03 -14.79
CA PRO A 226 16.83 10.91 -15.68
C PRO A 226 18.17 10.19 -15.40
N PRO A 227 18.21 8.85 -15.46
CA PRO A 227 19.44 8.09 -15.18
C PRO A 227 20.46 8.23 -16.32
N LEU A 228 21.75 8.40 -15.98
CA LEU A 228 22.82 8.72 -16.94
C LEU A 228 23.47 7.53 -17.66
N LEU A 229 23.48 6.31 -17.10
CA LEU A 229 23.76 4.99 -17.72
C LEU A 229 23.93 3.92 -16.62
N ARG A 230 23.85 2.62 -16.99
CA ARG A 230 23.53 1.50 -16.09
C ARG A 230 24.73 0.74 -15.47
N GLU A 231 25.97 1.01 -15.85
CA GLU A 231 27.06 0.03 -15.64
C GLU A 231 28.09 0.26 -14.53
N GLU A 232 28.07 1.39 -13.82
CA GLU A 232 28.97 1.57 -12.68
C GLU A 232 28.17 1.86 -11.41
N ARG A 233 27.59 0.78 -10.84
CA ARG A 233 27.28 0.70 -9.40
C ARG A 233 28.55 0.47 -8.58
N THR A 234 29.64 1.14 -8.95
CA THR A 234 30.89 1.14 -8.21
C THR A 234 30.91 2.40 -7.35
N SER A 235 30.67 2.22 -6.06
CA SER A 235 31.35 2.96 -5.00
C SER A 235 31.23 4.50 -4.97
N GLN A 236 30.30 5.13 -5.70
CA GLN A 236 30.14 6.58 -5.68
C GLN A 236 28.98 7.03 -4.78
N SER A 237 29.19 8.12 -4.06
CA SER A 237 28.21 8.73 -3.15
C SER A 237 26.92 9.09 -3.91
N PRO A 238 25.73 8.75 -3.37
CA PRO A 238 24.44 8.96 -4.05
C PRO A 238 24.14 10.43 -4.40
N GLY A 239 24.82 11.40 -3.78
CA GLY A 239 24.69 12.83 -4.10
C GLY A 239 25.27 13.22 -5.46
N LEU A 240 26.43 12.69 -5.84
CA LEU A 240 27.13 13.07 -7.08
C LEU A 240 26.39 12.57 -8.32
N LEU A 241 25.84 11.36 -8.27
CA LEU A 241 25.02 10.81 -9.36
C LEU A 241 23.76 11.64 -9.62
N ARG A 242 23.16 12.19 -8.55
CA ARG A 242 21.99 13.06 -8.67
C ARG A 242 22.37 14.40 -9.29
N GLU A 243 23.47 15.00 -8.86
CA GLU A 243 24.01 16.24 -9.43
C GLU A 243 24.28 16.11 -10.93
N LEU A 244 25.04 15.09 -11.34
CA LEU A 244 25.34 14.84 -12.75
C LEU A 244 24.05 14.60 -13.55
N GLY A 245 23.11 13.82 -13.00
CA GLY A 245 21.81 13.57 -13.63
C GLY A 245 20.99 14.86 -13.81
N GLN A 246 21.01 15.76 -12.84
CA GLN A 246 20.35 17.07 -12.91
C GLN A 246 21.00 17.95 -13.99
N GLU A 247 22.34 18.01 -14.05
CA GLU A 247 23.06 18.78 -15.08
C GLU A 247 22.75 18.28 -16.48
N ALA A 248 22.87 16.97 -16.70
CA ALA A 248 22.62 16.36 -18.00
C ALA A 248 21.16 16.51 -18.45
N ALA A 249 20.21 16.52 -17.51
CA ALA A 249 18.80 16.73 -17.81
C ALA A 249 18.49 18.19 -18.17
N LEU A 250 19.04 19.17 -17.43
CA LEU A 250 18.78 20.59 -17.69
C LEU A 250 19.53 21.11 -18.92
N PHE A 251 20.84 20.86 -18.99
CA PHE A 251 21.74 21.50 -19.96
C PHE A 251 22.11 20.58 -21.14
N GLY A 252 21.97 19.26 -21.00
CA GLY A 252 22.42 18.31 -22.02
C GLY A 252 23.94 18.17 -22.10
N TYR A 253 24.40 17.31 -23.01
CA TYR A 253 25.83 17.03 -23.19
C TYR A 253 26.17 16.74 -24.66
N ALA A 254 27.39 17.12 -25.05
CA ALA A 254 27.96 16.82 -26.36
C ALA A 254 28.46 15.36 -26.42
N PRO A 255 28.54 14.74 -27.61
CA PRO A 255 29.12 13.42 -27.76
C PRO A 255 30.58 13.40 -27.26
N ASN A 256 30.95 12.35 -26.53
CA ASN A 256 32.26 12.11 -25.93
C ASN A 256 32.70 13.12 -24.85
N SER A 257 31.80 13.97 -24.35
CA SER A 257 32.09 14.93 -23.27
C SER A 257 32.35 14.29 -21.90
N ALA A 258 31.83 13.08 -21.68
CA ALA A 258 31.98 12.31 -20.45
C ALA A 258 31.95 10.80 -20.75
N SER A 259 32.37 9.98 -19.78
CA SER A 259 32.37 8.50 -19.91
C SER A 259 30.97 7.93 -20.21
N TYR A 260 29.91 8.63 -19.80
CA TYR A 260 28.52 8.29 -20.09
C TYR A 260 27.98 8.91 -21.40
N ALA A 261 28.66 9.90 -21.99
CA ALA A 261 28.19 10.67 -23.13
C ALA A 261 28.53 10.00 -24.48
N ARG A 262 27.97 8.82 -24.77
CA ARG A 262 28.22 8.13 -26.06
C ARG A 262 27.51 8.73 -27.28
N GLY A 263 26.65 9.73 -27.08
CA GLY A 263 25.86 10.40 -28.11
C GLY A 263 25.49 11.82 -27.68
N ILE A 264 24.80 12.56 -28.55
CA ILE A 264 24.32 13.90 -28.23
C ILE A 264 23.01 13.83 -27.44
N ARG A 265 22.92 14.57 -26.34
CA ARG A 265 21.66 14.71 -25.57
C ARG A 265 21.30 16.18 -25.44
N ARG A 266 20.11 16.55 -25.93
CA ARG A 266 19.55 17.89 -25.78
C ARG A 266 19.04 18.08 -24.36
N GLY A 267 19.35 19.23 -23.75
CA GLY A 267 18.86 19.60 -22.42
C GLY A 267 17.40 20.03 -22.44
N MET A 268 16.71 19.92 -21.31
CA MET A 268 15.32 20.39 -21.19
C MET A 268 15.20 21.90 -21.42
N LEU A 269 16.23 22.69 -21.08
CA LEU A 269 16.26 24.13 -21.39
C LEU A 269 16.29 24.40 -22.90
N GLU A 270 16.97 23.55 -23.67
CA GLU A 270 16.99 23.62 -25.14
C GLU A 270 15.63 23.27 -25.73
N LEU A 271 15.01 22.20 -25.21
CA LEU A 271 13.74 21.68 -25.71
C LEU A 271 12.56 22.57 -25.33
N ALA A 272 12.65 23.32 -24.23
CA ALA A 272 11.62 24.26 -23.76
C ALA A 272 11.74 25.66 -24.38
N HIS A 273 12.70 25.89 -25.27
CA HIS A 273 12.94 27.21 -25.88
C HIS A 273 11.66 27.77 -26.52
N GLY A 274 11.31 29.01 -26.20
CA GLY A 274 10.07 29.66 -26.63
C GLY A 274 8.83 29.27 -25.81
N GLY A 275 8.99 28.54 -24.70
CA GLY A 275 7.90 28.11 -23.84
C GLY A 275 8.24 28.08 -22.35
N GLU A 276 7.75 27.05 -21.65
CA GLU A 276 7.79 26.98 -20.18
C GLU A 276 8.48 25.70 -19.67
N LEU A 277 9.27 25.83 -18.62
CA LEU A 277 9.86 24.71 -17.88
C LEU A 277 9.29 24.66 -16.47
N ILE A 278 8.53 23.61 -16.16
CA ILE A 278 8.01 23.34 -14.83
C ILE A 278 9.05 22.52 -14.05
N LEU A 279 9.68 23.15 -13.07
CA LEU A 279 10.75 22.58 -12.26
C LEU A 279 10.19 22.13 -10.91
N ARG A 280 10.03 20.81 -10.74
CA ARG A 280 9.50 20.22 -9.51
C ARG A 280 10.58 20.02 -8.46
N ASN A 281 10.21 20.28 -7.21
CA ASN A 281 11.04 20.09 -6.03
C ASN A 281 12.39 20.80 -6.15
N VAL A 282 12.37 22.10 -6.48
CA VAL A 282 13.58 22.91 -6.72
C VAL A 282 14.55 22.89 -5.53
N GLU A 283 14.04 22.66 -4.32
CA GLU A 283 14.83 22.49 -3.09
C GLU A 283 15.81 21.30 -3.12
N GLN A 284 15.65 20.38 -4.08
CA GLN A 284 16.50 19.19 -4.26
C GLN A 284 17.61 19.38 -5.29
N LEU A 285 17.69 20.53 -5.98
CA LEU A 285 18.80 20.83 -6.88
C LEU A 285 20.12 20.88 -6.11
N ALA A 286 21.18 20.29 -6.67
CA ALA A 286 22.52 20.46 -6.14
C ALA A 286 23.00 21.91 -6.32
N LEU A 287 23.76 22.44 -5.37
CA LEU A 287 24.22 23.83 -5.37
C LEU A 287 24.99 24.23 -6.65
N PRO A 288 25.86 23.38 -7.25
CA PRO A 288 26.51 23.69 -8.52
C PRO A 288 25.52 23.86 -9.68
N VAL A 289 24.48 23.02 -9.71
CA VAL A 289 23.40 23.08 -10.71
C VAL A 289 22.59 24.36 -10.54
N GLN A 290 22.30 24.75 -9.30
CA GLN A 290 21.59 26.00 -8.99
C GLN A 290 22.35 27.23 -9.53
N ARG A 291 23.66 27.30 -9.27
CA ARG A 291 24.52 28.40 -9.75
C ARG A 291 24.60 28.45 -11.27
N ARG A 292 24.69 27.28 -11.91
CA ARG A 292 24.72 27.19 -13.38
C ARG A 292 23.38 27.59 -13.99
N LEU A 293 22.26 27.22 -13.36
CA LEU A 293 20.92 27.62 -13.79
C LEU A 293 20.74 29.13 -13.65
N LEU A 294 21.15 29.72 -12.52
CA LEU A 294 21.14 31.16 -12.30
C LEU A 294 21.95 31.91 -13.38
N ALA A 295 23.18 31.44 -13.66
CA ALA A 295 24.02 32.04 -14.69
C ALA A 295 23.36 31.96 -16.08
N ALA A 296 22.75 30.82 -16.41
CA ALA A 296 22.06 30.63 -17.69
C ALA A 296 20.85 31.56 -17.86
N ILE A 297 20.05 31.75 -16.80
CA ILE A 297 18.87 32.64 -16.84
C ILE A 297 19.31 34.10 -16.96
N ASN A 298 20.28 34.53 -16.14
CA ASN A 298 20.76 35.92 -16.16
C ASN A 298 21.43 36.30 -17.49
N ALA A 299 22.19 35.38 -18.09
CA ALA A 299 22.86 35.62 -19.36
C ALA A 299 21.94 35.45 -20.58
N GLY A 300 20.80 34.77 -20.43
CA GLY A 300 19.93 34.39 -21.56
C GLY A 300 20.59 33.43 -22.54
N VAL A 301 21.69 32.77 -22.13
CA VAL A 301 22.43 31.79 -22.93
C VAL A 301 22.94 30.65 -22.04
N PHE A 302 23.12 29.46 -22.61
CA PHE A 302 23.75 28.33 -21.93
C PHE A 302 24.60 27.49 -22.89
N CYS A 303 25.54 26.74 -22.34
CA CYS A 303 26.34 25.75 -23.08
C CYS A 303 26.04 24.33 -22.57
N ARG A 304 26.02 23.36 -23.50
CA ARG A 304 25.95 21.94 -23.13
C ARG A 304 27.24 21.53 -22.42
N HIS A 305 27.18 20.47 -21.62
CA HIS A 305 28.39 19.93 -21.01
C HIS A 305 29.37 19.43 -22.10
N GLY A 306 30.61 19.94 -22.06
CA GLY A 306 31.65 19.64 -23.05
C GLY A 306 31.49 20.30 -24.42
N GLU A 307 30.59 21.29 -24.56
CA GLU A 307 30.41 22.10 -25.77
C GLU A 307 30.77 23.56 -25.46
N GLU A 308 31.54 24.22 -26.33
CA GLU A 308 31.89 25.64 -26.19
C GLU A 308 30.84 26.57 -26.83
N GLY A 309 29.95 26.04 -27.67
CA GLY A 309 28.92 26.81 -28.36
C GLY A 309 27.81 27.30 -27.42
N GLU A 310 27.62 28.62 -27.36
CA GLU A 310 26.53 29.27 -26.66
C GLU A 310 25.18 29.07 -27.39
N ARG A 311 24.12 28.82 -26.63
CA ARG A 311 22.76 28.65 -27.14
C ARG A 311 21.81 29.62 -26.43
N SER A 312 20.96 30.31 -27.20
CA SER A 312 19.97 31.24 -26.63
C SER A 312 18.94 30.52 -25.77
N LEU A 313 18.64 31.12 -24.61
CA LEU A 313 17.67 30.66 -23.63
C LEU A 313 16.54 31.68 -23.48
N GLN A 314 15.38 31.36 -24.06
CA GLN A 314 14.14 32.09 -23.82
C GLN A 314 13.11 31.10 -23.25
N VAL A 315 13.12 30.91 -21.92
CA VAL A 315 12.27 29.95 -21.23
C VAL A 315 11.75 30.56 -19.94
N ARG A 316 10.44 30.51 -19.74
CA ARG A 316 9.83 30.88 -18.46
C ARG A 316 9.86 29.68 -17.50
N ILE A 317 10.36 29.90 -16.29
CA ILE A 317 10.46 28.85 -15.27
C ILE A 317 9.32 28.97 -14.27
N ILE A 318 8.61 27.85 -14.06
CA ILE A 318 7.63 27.69 -12.98
C ILE A 318 8.21 26.67 -12.00
N ALA A 319 8.74 27.15 -10.88
CA ALA A 319 9.37 26.32 -9.86
C ALA A 319 8.34 25.91 -8.80
N THR A 320 8.47 24.69 -8.28
CA THR A 320 7.67 24.24 -7.14
C THR A 320 8.57 23.80 -5.99
N SER A 321 8.22 24.16 -4.76
CA SER A 321 8.91 23.71 -3.55
C SER A 321 7.91 23.18 -2.51
N SER A 322 8.31 22.16 -1.76
CA SER A 322 7.54 21.68 -0.60
C SER A 322 8.12 22.11 0.74
N GLU A 323 9.25 22.82 0.72
CA GLU A 323 9.94 23.31 1.89
C GLU A 323 10.06 24.84 1.83
N VAL A 324 10.32 25.45 2.98
CA VAL A 324 10.54 26.89 3.09
C VAL A 324 11.96 27.19 2.61
N LEU A 325 12.08 27.72 1.38
CA LEU A 325 13.38 27.93 0.74
C LEU A 325 14.28 28.92 1.50
N THR A 326 13.73 29.86 2.25
CA THR A 326 14.51 30.80 3.07
C THR A 326 15.33 30.08 4.16
N GLU A 327 14.77 29.04 4.79
CA GLU A 327 15.49 28.21 5.77
C GLU A 327 16.63 27.42 5.09
N ARG A 328 16.45 26.99 3.84
CA ARG A 328 17.47 26.27 3.07
C ARG A 328 18.64 27.17 2.67
N VAL A 329 18.38 28.45 2.44
CA VAL A 329 19.42 29.48 2.21
C VAL A 329 20.23 29.70 3.49
N GLU A 330 19.60 29.79 4.66
CA GLU A 330 20.29 29.92 5.95
C GLU A 330 21.19 28.71 6.25
N GLN A 331 20.77 27.52 5.83
CA GLN A 331 21.54 26.28 5.93
C GLN A 331 22.66 26.14 4.88
N GLY A 332 22.81 27.10 3.95
CA GLY A 332 23.81 27.07 2.88
C GLY A 332 23.55 26.01 1.80
N SER A 333 22.34 25.44 1.76
CA SER A 333 21.96 24.39 0.80
C SER A 333 21.22 24.90 -0.44
N PHE A 334 20.86 26.19 -0.45
CA PHE A 334 20.18 26.84 -1.55
C PHE A 334 20.79 28.23 -1.83
N ASP A 335 20.92 28.58 -3.09
CA ASP A 335 21.49 29.85 -3.53
C ASP A 335 20.50 31.01 -3.35
N ARG A 336 20.97 32.10 -2.73
CA ARG A 336 20.14 33.25 -2.40
C ARG A 336 19.69 34.02 -3.64
N GLU A 337 20.54 34.15 -4.65
CA GLU A 337 20.22 34.90 -5.87
C GLU A 337 19.21 34.14 -6.73
N LEU A 338 19.36 32.80 -6.82
CA LEU A 338 18.36 31.97 -7.49
C LEU A 338 16.98 32.06 -6.81
N LEU A 339 16.93 32.12 -5.47
CA LEU A 339 15.66 32.30 -4.77
C LEU A 339 15.00 33.62 -5.15
N VAL A 340 15.75 34.74 -5.14
CA VAL A 340 15.22 36.06 -5.50
C VAL A 340 14.63 36.04 -6.91
N LEU A 341 15.37 35.48 -7.87
CA LEU A 341 14.94 35.38 -9.27
C LEU A 341 13.67 34.53 -9.44
N LEU A 342 13.59 33.37 -8.78
CA LEU A 342 12.40 32.51 -8.88
C LEU A 342 11.19 33.05 -8.10
N SER A 343 11.43 33.91 -7.11
CA SER A 343 10.41 34.42 -6.19
C SER A 343 9.78 35.75 -6.59
N GLN A 344 10.01 36.24 -7.81
CA GLN A 344 9.38 37.46 -8.35
C GLN A 344 7.87 37.39 -8.21
N GLU A 345 7.28 36.27 -8.62
CA GLU A 345 5.88 35.96 -8.39
C GLU A 345 5.75 34.71 -7.51
N LYS A 346 4.96 34.81 -6.44
CA LYS A 346 4.86 33.77 -5.43
C LYS A 346 3.42 33.32 -5.20
N VAL A 347 3.21 32.01 -5.30
CA VAL A 347 1.91 31.36 -5.03
C VAL A 347 2.05 30.37 -3.88
N GLU A 348 1.42 30.66 -2.75
CA GLU A 348 1.34 29.72 -1.63
C GLU A 348 0.03 28.95 -1.67
N LEU A 349 0.10 27.63 -1.67
CA LEU A 349 -1.07 26.75 -1.66
C LEU A 349 -1.33 26.20 -0.25
N LEU A 350 -2.55 26.41 0.26
CA LEU A 350 -2.97 25.93 1.57
C LEU A 350 -3.20 24.40 1.57
N PRO A 351 -2.77 23.70 2.63
CA PRO A 351 -3.07 22.29 2.80
C PRO A 351 -4.57 22.05 3.02
N LEU A 352 -5.04 20.87 2.65
CA LEU A 352 -6.46 20.51 2.64
C LEU A 352 -7.10 20.58 4.03
N ARG A 353 -6.31 20.34 5.09
CA ARG A 353 -6.76 20.47 6.50
C ARG A 353 -7.10 21.89 6.95
N GLN A 354 -6.59 22.91 6.26
CA GLN A 354 -6.94 24.31 6.51
C GLN A 354 -8.15 24.77 5.68
N ARG A 355 -8.51 24.02 4.63
CA ARG A 355 -9.67 24.27 3.76
C ARG A 355 -10.68 23.11 3.75
N ARG A 356 -10.99 22.57 4.94
CA ARG A 356 -11.89 21.39 5.09
C ARG A 356 -13.27 21.57 4.43
N LYS A 357 -13.79 22.80 4.39
CA LYS A 357 -15.07 23.14 3.74
C LYS A 357 -15.08 22.87 2.24
N ASP A 358 -13.92 22.86 1.58
CA ASP A 358 -13.80 22.59 0.15
C ASP A 358 -13.83 21.09 -0.17
N ILE A 359 -13.54 20.21 0.80
CA ILE A 359 -13.42 18.75 0.57
C ILE A 359 -14.68 18.16 -0.10
N PRO A 360 -15.92 18.44 0.35
CA PRO A 360 -17.11 17.92 -0.31
C PRO A 360 -17.29 18.44 -1.74
N VAL A 361 -16.88 19.68 -2.01
CA VAL A 361 -16.96 20.28 -3.35
C VAL A 361 -15.94 19.61 -4.28
N ILE A 362 -14.70 19.49 -3.82
CA ILE A 362 -13.61 18.83 -4.54
C ILE A 362 -14.00 17.37 -4.86
N ALA A 363 -14.58 16.65 -3.89
CA ALA A 363 -15.00 15.27 -4.09
C ALA A 363 -16.06 15.12 -5.20
N ARG A 364 -17.02 16.04 -5.25
CA ARG A 364 -18.03 16.08 -6.33
C ARG A 364 -17.42 16.44 -7.68
N GLN A 365 -16.49 17.40 -7.73
CA GLN A 365 -15.82 17.80 -8.97
C GLN A 365 -14.94 16.68 -9.55
N LEU A 366 -14.33 15.85 -8.70
CA LEU A 366 -13.51 14.71 -9.14
C LEU A 366 -14.32 13.52 -9.66
N LEU A 367 -15.58 13.40 -9.26
CA LEU A 367 -16.41 12.22 -9.51
C LEU A 367 -16.57 11.87 -11.01
N PRO A 368 -16.85 12.82 -11.93
CA PRO A 368 -17.01 12.51 -13.35
C PRO A 368 -15.74 11.94 -13.99
N GLY A 369 -14.57 12.50 -13.65
CA GLY A 369 -13.28 12.01 -14.15
C GLY A 369 -12.94 10.61 -13.64
N ILE A 370 -13.24 10.36 -12.35
CA ILE A 370 -13.05 9.04 -11.74
C ILE A 370 -14.01 8.00 -12.34
N ASN A 371 -15.27 8.34 -12.55
CA ASN A 371 -16.27 7.49 -13.18
C ASN A 371 -15.84 7.06 -14.58
N ARG A 372 -15.37 8.01 -15.40
CA ARG A 372 -14.85 7.74 -16.75
C ARG A 372 -13.66 6.79 -16.73
N LYS A 373 -12.73 6.99 -15.79
CA LYS A 373 -11.54 6.15 -15.61
C LYS A 373 -11.87 4.70 -15.24
N HIS A 374 -12.89 4.50 -14.41
CA HIS A 374 -13.26 3.17 -13.89
C HIS A 374 -14.46 2.53 -14.58
N HIS A 375 -15.02 3.19 -15.61
CA HIS A 375 -16.25 2.78 -16.29
C HIS A 375 -17.42 2.54 -15.30
N LYS A 376 -17.66 3.52 -14.42
CA LYS A 376 -18.69 3.50 -13.36
C LYS A 376 -19.65 4.69 -13.51
N GLU A 377 -20.83 4.58 -12.92
CA GLU A 377 -21.88 5.62 -12.93
C GLU A 377 -22.30 6.06 -11.51
N VAL A 378 -21.33 6.29 -10.62
CA VAL A 378 -21.62 6.80 -9.28
C VAL A 378 -22.11 8.25 -9.37
N ARG A 379 -23.25 8.58 -8.77
CA ARG A 379 -23.89 9.90 -8.84
C ARG A 379 -23.58 10.78 -7.64
N ARG A 380 -23.40 10.21 -6.44
CA ARG A 380 -23.24 11.00 -5.21
C ARG A 380 -22.46 10.27 -4.11
N PHE A 381 -22.07 11.04 -3.09
CA PHE A 381 -21.53 10.53 -1.83
C PHE A 381 -22.59 10.70 -0.73
N SER A 382 -22.76 9.69 0.12
CA SER A 382 -23.61 9.77 1.31
C SER A 382 -23.13 10.86 2.28
N GLN A 383 -24.01 11.39 3.14
CA GLN A 383 -23.60 12.41 4.11
C GLN A 383 -22.56 11.87 5.12
N GLU A 384 -22.72 10.60 5.53
CA GLU A 384 -21.75 9.93 6.40
C GLU A 384 -20.37 9.80 5.74
N ALA A 385 -20.35 9.53 4.43
CA ALA A 385 -19.13 9.49 3.64
C ALA A 385 -18.44 10.86 3.60
N LEU A 386 -19.19 11.93 3.32
CA LEU A 386 -18.66 13.29 3.30
C LEU A 386 -18.13 13.72 4.67
N ASN A 387 -18.86 13.44 5.75
CA ASN A 387 -18.41 13.72 7.11
C ASN A 387 -17.08 13.00 7.40
N ARG A 388 -16.97 11.71 7.00
CA ARG A 388 -15.74 10.93 7.15
C ARG A 388 -14.56 11.51 6.37
N LEU A 389 -14.78 12.12 5.21
CA LEU A 389 -13.72 12.81 4.45
C LEU A 389 -13.30 14.12 5.12
N VAL A 390 -14.26 14.87 5.68
CA VAL A 390 -14.02 16.16 6.34
C VAL A 390 -13.27 15.98 7.67
N ASP A 391 -13.55 14.89 8.38
CA ASP A 391 -12.94 14.58 9.68
C ASP A 391 -11.46 14.13 9.56
N HIS A 392 -10.98 13.81 8.35
CA HIS A 392 -9.61 13.37 8.12
C HIS A 392 -8.64 14.55 7.90
N ASP A 393 -7.39 14.42 8.37
CA ASP A 393 -6.38 15.49 8.30
C ASP A 393 -5.64 15.59 6.95
N TRP A 394 -5.73 14.56 6.10
CA TRP A 394 -5.13 14.54 4.75
C TRP A 394 -3.64 14.93 4.71
N PRO A 395 -2.74 14.12 5.32
CA PRO A 395 -1.29 14.39 5.32
C PRO A 395 -0.68 14.52 3.93
N LEU A 396 -1.28 13.90 2.90
CA LEU A 396 -0.84 14.00 1.50
C LEU A 396 -1.88 14.77 0.64
N ASN A 397 -2.70 15.60 1.30
CA ASN A 397 -3.57 16.61 0.71
C ASN A 397 -4.48 16.08 -0.42
N GLY A 398 -4.59 16.82 -1.53
CA GLY A 398 -5.48 16.49 -2.64
C GLY A 398 -5.10 15.21 -3.38
N SER A 399 -3.81 14.89 -3.44
CA SER A 399 -3.34 13.64 -4.07
C SER A 399 -3.85 12.41 -3.33
N GLU A 400 -3.85 12.44 -2.00
CA GLU A 400 -4.44 11.40 -1.16
C GLU A 400 -5.95 11.33 -1.34
N LEU A 401 -6.63 12.48 -1.30
CA LEU A 401 -8.07 12.56 -1.50
C LEU A 401 -8.49 11.94 -2.83
N TYR A 402 -7.82 12.29 -3.94
CA TYR A 402 -8.10 11.73 -5.25
C TYR A 402 -7.99 10.20 -5.23
N GLN A 403 -6.95 9.64 -4.63
CA GLN A 403 -6.76 8.19 -4.57
C GLN A 403 -7.82 7.50 -3.70
N VAL A 404 -8.16 8.09 -2.54
CA VAL A 404 -9.22 7.56 -1.68
C VAL A 404 -10.57 7.55 -2.41
N LEU A 405 -10.92 8.64 -3.09
CA LEU A 405 -12.16 8.73 -3.86
C LEU A 405 -12.15 7.79 -5.06
N SER A 406 -11.02 7.68 -5.76
CA SER A 406 -10.86 6.79 -6.90
C SER A 406 -11.10 5.33 -6.51
N ARG A 407 -10.56 4.89 -5.37
CA ARG A 407 -10.80 3.56 -4.80
C ARG A 407 -12.24 3.37 -4.34
N ALA A 408 -12.82 4.39 -3.70
CA ALA A 408 -14.20 4.32 -3.20
C ALA A 408 -15.18 4.10 -4.37
N VAL A 409 -15.03 4.84 -5.47
CA VAL A 409 -15.85 4.66 -6.69
C VAL A 409 -15.64 3.29 -7.33
N LEU A 410 -14.40 2.80 -7.37
CA LEU A 410 -14.11 1.47 -7.93
C LEU A 410 -14.80 0.34 -7.14
N VAL A 411 -14.76 0.42 -5.81
CA VAL A 411 -15.39 -0.57 -4.90
C VAL A 411 -16.92 -0.43 -4.89
N CYS A 412 -17.41 0.78 -5.10
CA CYS A 412 -18.83 1.07 -5.10
C CYS A 412 -19.57 0.20 -6.12
N ARG A 413 -20.64 -0.45 -5.63
CA ARG A 413 -21.52 -1.29 -6.44
C ARG A 413 -22.83 -0.60 -6.81
N GLY A 414 -23.16 0.52 -6.16
CA GLY A 414 -24.36 1.31 -6.41
C GLY A 414 -24.06 2.66 -7.07
N ASP A 415 -25.04 3.57 -7.02
CA ASP A 415 -24.95 4.95 -7.49
C ASP A 415 -24.54 5.94 -6.39
N GLU A 416 -24.42 5.48 -5.15
CA GLU A 416 -24.04 6.27 -3.98
C GLU A 416 -22.86 5.64 -3.23
N VAL A 417 -21.79 6.42 -3.02
CA VAL A 417 -20.65 6.00 -2.20
C VAL A 417 -20.96 6.14 -0.71
N GLY A 418 -20.95 5.01 0.00
CA GLY A 418 -21.18 4.92 1.44
C GLY A 418 -19.93 5.22 2.28
N ALA A 419 -20.10 5.55 3.57
CA ALA A 419 -18.97 5.82 4.47
C ALA A 419 -18.03 4.62 4.63
N GLU A 420 -18.53 3.39 4.46
CA GLU A 420 -17.76 2.16 4.53
C GLU A 420 -16.86 1.92 3.31
N GLU A 421 -17.18 2.54 2.18
CA GLU A 421 -16.41 2.45 0.93
C GLU A 421 -15.28 3.49 0.90
N ILE A 422 -15.23 4.38 1.89
CA ILE A 422 -14.14 5.33 2.09
C ILE A 422 -13.05 4.69 2.93
N PHE A 423 -11.99 4.28 2.24
CA PHE A 423 -10.82 3.65 2.82
C PHE A 423 -9.70 4.66 3.02
N LEU A 424 -9.65 5.27 4.21
CA LEU A 424 -8.58 6.20 4.58
C LEU A 424 -7.30 5.42 4.91
N PRO A 425 -6.16 5.72 4.25
CA PRO A 425 -4.88 5.13 4.61
C PRO A 425 -4.53 5.48 6.06
N GLY A 426 -4.00 4.52 6.82
CA GLY A 426 -3.49 4.80 8.17
C GLY A 426 -2.27 5.73 8.10
N GLN A 427 -2.08 6.58 9.12
CA GLN A 427 -0.83 7.36 9.25
C GLN A 427 0.38 6.42 9.34
N VAL A 428 1.48 6.78 8.67
CA VAL A 428 2.78 6.10 8.81
C VAL A 428 3.31 6.40 10.21
N LEU A 429 2.97 5.55 11.17
CA LEU A 429 3.54 5.59 12.51
C LEU A 429 4.56 4.44 12.58
N THR A 430 5.82 4.75 12.28
CA THR A 430 6.95 3.81 12.31
C THR A 430 7.62 3.71 13.69
N GLU A 431 7.37 4.65 14.60
CA GLU A 431 8.01 4.64 15.91
C GLU A 431 7.41 3.56 16.83
N GLY A 432 8.29 2.70 17.37
CA GLY A 432 7.94 1.69 18.37
C GLY A 432 7.20 0.46 17.82
N ARG A 433 7.33 0.16 16.53
CA ARG A 433 6.75 -1.04 15.90
C ARG A 433 7.78 -1.94 15.27
N PHE A 434 7.61 -3.25 15.43
CA PHE A 434 8.46 -4.26 14.80
C PHE A 434 7.64 -5.10 13.80
N ASN A 435 7.96 -4.99 12.52
CA ASN A 435 7.27 -5.76 11.48
C ASN A 435 7.75 -7.22 11.49
N LEU A 436 6.87 -8.15 11.86
CA LEU A 436 7.12 -9.58 11.91
C LEU A 436 7.37 -10.19 10.52
N PHE A 437 6.93 -9.56 9.44
CA PHE A 437 7.25 -10.02 8.08
C PHE A 437 8.71 -9.77 7.68
N SER A 438 9.48 -9.05 8.49
CA SER A 438 10.95 -9.06 8.36
C SER A 438 11.55 -10.45 8.59
N LEU A 439 10.84 -11.33 9.32
CA LEU A 439 11.24 -12.71 9.55
C LEU A 439 10.76 -13.60 8.39
N PRO A 440 11.65 -14.24 7.62
CA PRO A 440 11.29 -14.97 6.40
C PRO A 440 10.46 -16.23 6.66
N LEU A 441 10.51 -16.79 7.88
CA LEU A 441 9.66 -17.90 8.29
C LEU A 441 8.20 -17.44 8.44
N VAL A 442 7.98 -16.29 9.08
CA VAL A 442 6.64 -15.74 9.35
C VAL A 442 5.99 -15.32 8.03
N GLU A 443 6.73 -14.64 7.14
CA GLU A 443 6.19 -14.25 5.83
C GLU A 443 5.79 -15.49 5.01
N ARG A 444 6.59 -16.57 5.01
CA ARG A 444 6.25 -17.81 4.31
C ARG A 444 5.01 -18.48 4.88
N LEU A 445 4.92 -18.64 6.20
CA LEU A 445 3.79 -19.30 6.86
C LEU A 445 2.48 -18.55 6.64
N THR A 446 2.49 -17.22 6.76
CA THR A 446 1.28 -16.38 6.61
C THR A 446 0.75 -16.29 5.18
N ARG A 447 1.58 -16.61 4.17
CA ARG A 447 1.16 -16.69 2.77
C ARG A 447 0.55 -18.03 2.39
N LEU A 448 0.65 -19.06 3.22
CA LEU A 448 0.05 -20.35 2.92
C LEU A 448 -1.48 -20.24 2.79
N PRO A 449 -2.10 -20.85 1.75
CA PRO A 449 -3.54 -20.74 1.52
C PRO A 449 -4.39 -21.50 2.57
N ARG A 450 -3.75 -22.30 3.44
CA ARG A 450 -4.41 -23.20 4.40
C ARG A 450 -5.14 -22.49 5.54
N PHE A 451 -4.70 -21.29 5.92
CA PHE A 451 -5.31 -20.49 6.99
C PHE A 451 -6.37 -19.51 6.42
N PRO A 452 -7.54 -19.32 7.08
CA PRO A 452 -8.05 -20.04 8.26
C PRO A 452 -8.83 -21.33 7.92
N VAL A 453 -8.94 -21.71 6.64
CA VAL A 453 -9.82 -22.80 6.15
C VAL A 453 -9.63 -24.11 6.90
N ARG A 454 -8.38 -24.57 7.11
CA ARG A 454 -8.12 -25.82 7.84
C ARG A 454 -8.56 -25.79 9.30
N LEU A 455 -8.39 -24.65 9.98
CA LEU A 455 -8.85 -24.51 11.37
C LEU A 455 -10.37 -24.59 11.44
N ARG A 456 -11.07 -23.98 10.48
CA ARG A 456 -12.54 -24.06 10.39
C ARG A 456 -13.05 -25.48 10.14
N GLN A 457 -12.31 -26.29 9.41
CA GLN A 457 -12.65 -27.71 9.20
C GLN A 457 -12.61 -28.51 10.51
N LEU A 458 -11.83 -28.06 11.50
CA LEU A 458 -11.76 -28.68 12.82
C LEU A 458 -12.76 -28.06 13.81
N THR A 459 -12.88 -26.72 13.81
CA THR A 459 -13.70 -26.02 14.80
C THR A 459 -15.20 -26.20 14.57
N VAL A 460 -15.67 -26.33 13.32
CA VAL A 460 -17.10 -26.52 13.02
C VAL A 460 -17.63 -27.86 13.54
N PRO A 461 -17.04 -29.03 13.22
CA PRO A 461 -17.47 -30.29 13.80
C PRO A 461 -17.35 -30.31 15.32
N ALA A 462 -16.29 -29.72 15.89
CA ALA A 462 -16.14 -29.61 17.33
C ALA A 462 -17.29 -28.83 17.99
N LEU A 463 -17.71 -27.69 17.41
CA LEU A 463 -18.86 -26.93 17.89
C LEU A 463 -20.15 -27.74 17.85
N LEU A 464 -20.40 -28.44 16.74
CA LEU A 464 -21.61 -29.26 16.57
C LEU A 464 -21.64 -30.42 17.57
N LEU A 465 -20.50 -31.07 17.79
CA LEU A 465 -20.35 -32.14 18.79
C LEU A 465 -20.61 -31.62 20.21
N VAL A 466 -19.99 -30.50 20.58
CA VAL A 466 -20.22 -29.84 21.89
C VAL A 466 -21.71 -29.50 22.08
N THR A 467 -22.34 -28.93 21.05
CA THR A 467 -23.77 -28.58 21.10
C THR A 467 -24.66 -29.81 21.26
N LEU A 468 -24.33 -30.91 20.58
CA LEU A 468 -25.05 -32.18 20.69
C LEU A 468 -24.91 -32.78 22.09
N VAL A 469 -23.71 -32.79 22.68
CA VAL A 469 -23.47 -33.28 24.04
C VAL A 469 -24.14 -32.39 25.10
N LEU A 470 -24.29 -31.08 24.85
CA LEU A 470 -25.02 -30.18 25.75
C LEU A 470 -26.54 -30.46 25.77
N LEU A 471 -27.12 -30.76 24.62
CA LEU A 471 -28.56 -30.99 24.48
C LEU A 471 -28.97 -32.40 24.90
N PHE A 472 -28.19 -33.41 24.52
CA PHE A 472 -28.55 -34.82 24.69
C PHE A 472 -27.67 -35.59 25.67
N GLY A 473 -26.58 -34.99 26.16
CA GLY A 473 -25.69 -35.62 27.13
C GLY A 473 -26.19 -35.53 28.58
N PRO A 474 -25.34 -35.92 29.56
CA PRO A 474 -25.68 -35.91 30.97
C PRO A 474 -26.13 -34.52 31.45
N THR A 475 -27.13 -34.47 32.33
CA THR A 475 -27.63 -33.21 32.91
C THR A 475 -26.80 -32.71 34.09
N ARG A 476 -26.02 -33.60 34.72
CA ARG A 476 -25.04 -33.30 35.76
C ARG A 476 -23.66 -33.68 35.25
N ASP A 477 -22.64 -32.94 35.67
CA ASP A 477 -21.22 -33.17 35.32
C ASP A 477 -21.01 -33.37 33.82
N ASN A 478 -21.64 -32.49 33.03
CA ASN A 478 -21.56 -32.54 31.58
C ASN A 478 -20.19 -32.01 31.12
N PRO A 479 -19.36 -32.84 30.45
CA PRO A 479 -18.02 -32.44 30.05
C PRO A 479 -18.00 -31.33 28.99
N ALA A 480 -19.04 -31.24 28.15
CA ALA A 480 -19.16 -30.18 27.14
C ALA A 480 -19.50 -28.83 27.78
N ASN A 481 -20.37 -28.81 28.80
CA ASN A 481 -20.67 -27.60 29.55
C ASN A 481 -19.44 -27.10 30.31
N LEU A 482 -18.72 -28.01 30.96
CA LEU A 482 -17.47 -27.68 31.63
C LEU A 482 -16.44 -27.11 30.64
N LEU A 483 -16.25 -27.74 29.48
CA LEU A 483 -15.32 -27.27 28.43
C LEU A 483 -15.63 -25.83 27.95
N VAL A 484 -16.92 -25.53 27.72
CA VAL A 484 -17.37 -24.20 27.27
C VAL A 484 -17.00 -23.13 28.30
N TRP A 485 -17.24 -23.38 29.59
CA TRP A 485 -17.08 -22.36 30.61
C TRP A 485 -15.67 -22.32 31.24
N SER A 486 -14.94 -23.44 31.30
CA SER A 486 -13.61 -23.52 31.89
C SER A 486 -12.49 -23.22 30.90
N LEU A 487 -12.52 -23.79 29.70
CA LEU A 487 -11.39 -23.69 28.77
C LEU A 487 -11.64 -22.68 27.65
N TRP A 488 -12.83 -22.69 27.05
CA TRP A 488 -13.12 -21.88 25.87
C TRP A 488 -13.10 -20.37 26.21
N TRP A 489 -13.78 -19.92 27.25
CA TRP A 489 -13.81 -18.49 27.60
C TRP A 489 -12.44 -17.89 27.95
N PRO A 490 -11.63 -18.46 28.87
CA PRO A 490 -10.28 -17.96 29.13
C PRO A 490 -9.41 -17.96 27.86
N PHE A 491 -9.48 -19.03 27.04
CA PHE A 491 -8.73 -19.08 25.80
C PHE A 491 -9.14 -17.98 24.81
N LEU A 492 -10.45 -17.71 24.68
CA LEU A 492 -10.97 -16.66 23.82
C LEU A 492 -10.51 -15.27 24.26
N LEU A 493 -10.57 -14.98 25.57
CA LEU A 493 -10.15 -13.68 26.11
C LEU A 493 -8.63 -13.50 26.01
N ALA A 494 -7.84 -14.54 26.30
CA ALA A 494 -6.38 -14.50 26.17
C ALA A 494 -5.94 -14.29 24.73
N THR A 495 -6.52 -15.04 23.77
CA THR A 495 -6.19 -14.89 22.35
C THR A 495 -6.62 -13.54 21.79
N ALA A 496 -7.76 -12.99 22.23
CA ALA A 496 -8.21 -11.64 21.88
C ALA A 496 -7.22 -10.55 22.35
N ALA A 497 -6.69 -10.72 23.56
CA ALA A 497 -5.73 -9.80 24.16
C ALA A 497 -4.32 -9.89 23.54
N LEU A 498 -3.91 -11.05 23.02
CA LEU A 498 -2.55 -11.26 22.49
C LEU A 498 -2.48 -11.14 20.96
N THR A 499 -3.46 -11.70 20.26
CA THR A 499 -3.42 -11.91 18.80
C THR A 499 -4.53 -11.17 18.07
N ALA A 500 -4.96 -10.02 18.61
CA ALA A 500 -6.08 -9.23 18.11
C ALA A 500 -7.35 -10.07 17.89
N ARG A 501 -8.17 -9.74 16.90
CA ARG A 501 -9.44 -10.44 16.62
C ARG A 501 -9.27 -11.74 15.81
N SER A 502 -8.15 -12.46 16.00
CA SER A 502 -7.82 -13.68 15.23
C SER A 502 -8.87 -14.78 15.40
N TRP A 503 -9.48 -14.92 16.59
CA TRP A 503 -10.56 -15.88 16.86
C TRP A 503 -11.71 -15.80 15.85
N CYS A 504 -12.08 -14.58 15.44
CA CYS A 504 -13.14 -14.38 14.45
C CYS A 504 -12.77 -14.87 13.04
N SER A 505 -11.50 -15.19 12.76
CA SER A 505 -11.12 -15.79 11.47
C SER A 505 -11.38 -17.29 11.40
N TYR A 506 -11.31 -18.01 12.52
CA TYR A 506 -11.55 -19.46 12.59
C TYR A 506 -12.78 -19.82 13.44
N CYS A 507 -13.63 -18.83 13.68
CA CYS A 507 -14.87 -18.97 14.42
C CYS A 507 -15.82 -19.95 13.71
N PRO A 508 -16.32 -20.99 14.41
CA PRO A 508 -17.20 -21.98 13.81
C PRO A 508 -18.57 -21.41 13.40
N LEU A 509 -19.10 -20.42 14.14
CA LEU A 509 -20.38 -19.77 13.81
C LEU A 509 -20.33 -19.09 12.43
N GLU A 510 -19.26 -18.33 12.19
CA GLU A 510 -19.05 -17.62 10.92
C GLU A 510 -18.78 -18.60 9.76
N ALA A 511 -18.03 -19.68 10.01
CA ALA A 511 -17.79 -20.71 9.01
C ALA A 511 -19.08 -21.43 8.58
N LEU A 512 -20.05 -21.61 9.48
CA LEU A 512 -21.38 -22.14 9.16
C LEU A 512 -22.19 -21.13 8.32
N GLY A 513 -22.20 -19.85 8.70
CA GLY A 513 -22.87 -18.79 7.95
C GLY A 513 -22.36 -18.65 6.51
N GLU A 514 -21.03 -18.67 6.33
CA GLU A 514 -20.40 -18.53 5.02
C GLU A 514 -20.73 -19.68 4.05
N ARG A 515 -20.92 -20.91 4.54
CA ARG A 515 -21.32 -22.06 3.71
C ARG A 515 -22.76 -21.97 3.23
N CYS A 516 -23.63 -21.29 3.98
CA CYS A 516 -25.04 -21.13 3.64
C CYS A 516 -25.33 -19.90 2.78
N ALA A 517 -24.38 -18.97 2.66
CA ALA A 517 -24.49 -17.80 1.80
C ALA A 517 -24.19 -18.16 0.34
N SER A 518 -25.06 -17.80 -0.60
CA SER A 518 -24.81 -17.98 -2.04
C SER A 518 -23.96 -16.84 -2.63
N ASP A 519 -23.23 -17.09 -3.73
CA ASP A 519 -22.37 -16.09 -4.36
C ASP A 519 -23.16 -14.84 -4.84
N GLU A 520 -24.44 -15.00 -5.22
CA GLU A 520 -25.34 -13.88 -5.59
C GLU A 520 -25.73 -12.99 -4.40
N GLN A 521 -25.74 -13.52 -3.17
CA GLN A 521 -26.15 -12.78 -1.97
C GLN A 521 -25.09 -11.77 -1.51
N GLY A 522 -23.85 -11.88 -1.99
CA GLY A 522 -22.80 -10.88 -1.76
C GLY A 522 -23.10 -9.49 -2.35
N ALA A 523 -24.12 -9.39 -3.22
CA ALA A 523 -24.60 -8.15 -3.83
C ALA A 523 -25.71 -7.44 -3.05
N ARG A 524 -26.35 -8.08 -2.06
CA ARG A 524 -27.47 -7.46 -1.32
C ARG A 524 -26.98 -6.30 -0.45
N LEU A 525 -27.69 -5.17 -0.55
CA LEU A 525 -27.48 -3.99 0.27
C LEU A 525 -28.00 -4.23 1.68
N GLN A 526 -27.13 -4.03 2.66
CA GLN A 526 -27.48 -4.13 4.08
C GLN A 526 -28.35 -2.93 4.49
N PRO A 527 -29.43 -3.14 5.26
CA PRO A 527 -30.33 -2.06 5.64
C PRO A 527 -29.63 -1.01 6.52
N GLY A 528 -29.93 0.26 6.29
CA GLY A 528 -29.28 1.38 6.98
C GLY A 528 -29.45 1.36 8.51
N TRP A 529 -30.60 0.87 9.01
CA TRP A 529 -30.83 0.75 10.45
C TRP A 529 -29.84 -0.22 11.12
N LEU A 530 -29.44 -1.29 10.44
CA LEU A 530 -28.50 -2.28 10.98
C LEU A 530 -27.10 -1.68 11.09
N LYS A 531 -26.71 -0.85 10.12
CA LYS A 531 -25.43 -0.12 10.16
C LYS A 531 -25.41 0.95 11.26
N ARG A 532 -26.53 1.65 11.44
CA ARG A 532 -26.67 2.77 12.39
C ARG A 532 -26.80 2.31 13.85
N TYR A 533 -27.61 1.29 14.10
CA TYR A 533 -27.96 0.85 15.46
C TYR A 533 -27.27 -0.44 15.89
N GLY A 534 -26.63 -1.19 14.99
CA GLY A 534 -26.01 -2.47 15.31
C GLY A 534 -25.03 -2.41 16.49
N GLU A 535 -24.16 -1.41 16.51
CA GLU A 535 -23.20 -1.23 17.61
C GLU A 535 -23.92 -1.02 18.96
N GLY A 536 -24.98 -0.21 19.00
CA GLY A 536 -25.79 0.01 20.20
C GLY A 536 -26.57 -1.23 20.63
N ILE A 537 -27.12 -1.99 19.68
CA ILE A 537 -27.80 -3.26 19.97
C ILE A 537 -26.81 -4.26 20.58
N SER A 538 -25.62 -4.39 19.98
CA SER A 538 -24.58 -5.30 20.51
C SER A 538 -24.15 -4.92 21.93
N LEU A 539 -24.10 -3.63 22.26
CA LEU A 539 -23.81 -3.13 23.60
C LEU A 539 -24.90 -3.53 24.61
N LEU A 540 -26.17 -3.34 24.24
CA LEU A 540 -27.30 -3.75 25.09
C LEU A 540 -27.31 -5.25 25.32
N VAL A 541 -27.04 -6.05 24.28
CA VAL A 541 -26.94 -7.51 24.40
C VAL A 541 -25.80 -7.90 25.33
N VAL A 542 -24.61 -7.28 25.23
CA VAL A 542 -23.50 -7.55 26.17
C VAL A 542 -23.87 -7.19 27.61
N ALA A 543 -24.57 -6.07 27.81
CA ALA A 543 -24.99 -5.65 29.15
C ALA A 543 -26.03 -6.59 29.78
N ALA A 544 -26.87 -7.22 28.97
CA ALA A 544 -27.89 -8.16 29.44
C ALA A 544 -27.36 -9.60 29.56
N ILE A 545 -26.53 -10.06 28.62
CA ILE A 545 -26.18 -11.48 28.50
C ILE A 545 -25.34 -11.98 29.69
N LEU A 546 -24.37 -11.19 30.18
CA LEU A 546 -23.48 -11.62 31.27
C LEU A 546 -24.26 -11.79 32.61
N PRO A 547 -25.12 -10.85 33.03
CA PRO A 547 -26.01 -11.09 34.18
C PRO A 547 -26.98 -12.24 33.98
N ILE A 548 -27.54 -12.43 32.77
CA ILE A 548 -28.47 -13.53 32.46
C ILE A 548 -27.77 -14.89 32.55
N GLU A 549 -26.56 -15.00 32.03
CA GLU A 549 -25.75 -16.22 32.09
C GLU A 549 -25.52 -16.67 33.53
N GLN A 550 -25.15 -15.74 34.42
CA GLN A 550 -24.95 -16.05 35.84
C GLN A 550 -26.27 -16.22 36.59
N GLY A 551 -27.22 -15.31 36.41
CA GLY A 551 -28.45 -15.31 37.20
C GLY A 551 -29.37 -16.50 36.92
N LEU A 552 -29.36 -17.02 35.71
CA LEU A 552 -30.09 -18.25 35.36
C LEU A 552 -29.30 -19.54 35.67
N GLY A 553 -28.01 -19.43 36.00
CA GLY A 553 -27.14 -20.58 36.28
C GLY A 553 -26.81 -21.42 35.04
N LEU A 554 -26.43 -20.78 33.93
CA LEU A 554 -26.01 -21.51 32.72
C LEU A 554 -24.77 -22.38 32.95
N PHE A 555 -23.93 -22.02 33.92
CA PHE A 555 -22.73 -22.76 34.32
C PHE A 555 -23.03 -24.17 34.83
N ASP A 556 -24.20 -24.41 35.40
CA ASP A 556 -24.61 -25.72 35.92
C ASP A 556 -25.63 -26.43 35.03
N ASN A 557 -26.29 -25.70 34.12
CA ASN A 557 -27.35 -26.25 33.28
C ASN A 557 -26.91 -26.44 31.82
N PRO A 558 -26.45 -27.65 31.43
CA PRO A 558 -25.90 -27.91 30.10
C PRO A 558 -26.92 -27.63 28.98
N ARG A 559 -28.21 -27.89 29.23
CA ARG A 559 -29.26 -27.70 28.22
C ARG A 559 -29.48 -26.23 27.90
N LEU A 560 -29.44 -25.35 28.91
CA LEU A 560 -29.54 -23.91 28.70
C LEU A 560 -28.35 -23.38 27.89
N THR A 561 -27.14 -23.83 28.20
CA THR A 561 -25.95 -23.54 27.38
C THR A 561 -26.10 -24.06 25.94
N GLY A 562 -26.66 -25.25 25.76
CA GLY A 562 -26.99 -25.81 24.44
C GLY A 562 -27.98 -24.96 23.64
N PHE A 563 -29.07 -24.51 24.28
CA PHE A 563 -30.06 -23.62 23.65
C PHE A 563 -29.47 -22.24 23.31
N LEU A 564 -28.59 -21.70 24.16
CA LEU A 564 -27.86 -20.46 23.87
C LEU A 564 -27.00 -20.62 22.60
N LEU A 565 -26.22 -21.70 22.51
CA LEU A 565 -25.39 -21.96 21.32
C LEU A 565 -26.25 -22.19 20.07
N LEU A 566 -27.34 -22.94 20.16
CA LEU A 566 -28.28 -23.15 19.06
C LEU A 566 -28.89 -21.82 18.59
N GLY A 567 -29.27 -20.95 19.53
CA GLY A 567 -29.77 -19.60 19.24
C GLY A 567 -28.74 -18.74 18.52
N LEU A 568 -27.47 -18.77 18.94
CA LEU A 568 -26.38 -18.05 18.27
C LEU A 568 -26.09 -18.58 16.86
N ILE A 569 -26.13 -19.91 16.67
CA ILE A 569 -26.02 -20.54 15.33
C ILE A 569 -27.19 -20.09 14.46
N GLY A 570 -28.43 -20.20 14.97
CA GLY A 570 -29.64 -19.80 14.25
C GLY A 570 -29.64 -18.32 13.85
N ALA A 571 -29.26 -17.42 14.77
CA ALA A 571 -29.14 -15.99 14.50
C ALA A 571 -28.11 -15.70 13.40
N THR A 572 -26.97 -16.38 13.43
CA THR A 572 -25.92 -16.24 12.40
C THR A 572 -26.42 -16.70 11.04
N LEU A 573 -27.02 -17.89 10.96
CA LEU A 573 -27.56 -18.45 9.72
C LEU A 573 -28.68 -17.57 9.15
N LEU A 574 -29.59 -17.09 10.00
CA LEU A 574 -30.71 -16.25 9.60
C LEU A 574 -30.23 -14.92 9.02
N LEU A 575 -29.37 -14.18 9.73
CA LEU A 575 -28.96 -12.85 9.32
C LEU A 575 -28.03 -12.87 8.11
N ASP A 576 -27.12 -13.84 8.03
CA ASP A 576 -26.25 -13.96 6.87
C ASP A 576 -27.03 -14.43 5.64
N ARG A 577 -28.07 -15.26 5.79
CA ARG A 577 -28.99 -15.61 4.70
C ARG A 577 -29.85 -14.43 4.23
N LEU A 578 -30.31 -13.58 5.16
CA LEU A 578 -31.16 -12.43 4.83
C LEU A 578 -30.35 -11.29 4.19
N PHE A 579 -29.22 -10.92 4.79
CA PHE A 579 -28.49 -9.69 4.48
C PHE A 579 -27.10 -9.90 3.86
N GLY A 580 -26.60 -11.13 3.80
CA GLY A 580 -25.27 -11.44 3.24
C GLY A 580 -24.10 -10.80 4.01
N ARG A 581 -22.89 -10.90 3.44
CA ARG A 581 -21.67 -10.17 3.87
C ARG A 581 -21.34 -10.23 5.38
N ARG A 582 -21.60 -11.36 6.04
CA ARG A 582 -21.30 -11.57 7.47
C ARG A 582 -21.96 -10.51 8.38
N SER A 583 -23.19 -10.14 8.06
CA SER A 583 -23.94 -9.09 8.74
C SER A 583 -24.03 -9.30 10.25
N TRP A 584 -24.19 -10.55 10.72
CA TRP A 584 -24.18 -10.86 12.16
C TRP A 584 -22.85 -10.49 12.82
N CYS A 585 -21.74 -11.02 12.29
CA CYS A 585 -20.40 -10.80 12.85
C CYS A 585 -19.95 -9.33 12.78
N ARG A 586 -20.48 -8.59 11.81
CA ARG A 586 -20.15 -7.19 11.57
C ARG A 586 -20.91 -6.24 12.49
N TYR A 587 -22.22 -6.46 12.70
CA TYR A 587 -23.08 -5.48 13.35
C TYR A 587 -23.69 -5.93 14.67
N LEU A 588 -23.95 -7.21 14.89
CA LEU A 588 -24.80 -7.66 16.01
C LEU A 588 -24.11 -8.62 16.99
N CYS A 589 -23.04 -9.29 16.58
CA CYS A 589 -22.35 -10.28 17.41
C CYS A 589 -21.77 -9.64 18.69
N PRO A 590 -22.32 -9.95 19.89
CA PRO A 590 -21.89 -9.32 21.15
C PRO A 590 -20.44 -9.68 21.47
N LEU A 591 -20.09 -10.97 21.32
CA LEU A 591 -18.73 -11.48 21.50
C LEU A 591 -17.75 -10.84 20.52
N GLY A 592 -18.18 -10.65 19.26
CA GLY A 592 -17.37 -9.97 18.24
C GLY A 592 -17.07 -8.53 18.60
N ARG A 593 -18.00 -7.82 19.25
CA ARG A 593 -17.80 -6.45 19.72
C ARG A 593 -16.84 -6.40 20.91
N VAL A 594 -17.01 -7.27 21.90
CA VAL A 594 -16.08 -7.39 23.05
C VAL A 594 -14.66 -7.70 22.56
N VAL A 595 -14.49 -8.75 21.75
CA VAL A 595 -13.18 -9.13 21.17
C VAL A 595 -12.60 -8.01 20.32
N GLY A 596 -13.42 -7.31 19.52
CA GLY A 596 -12.96 -6.19 18.70
C GLY A 596 -12.44 -5.00 19.52
N LEU A 597 -13.07 -4.70 20.65
CA LEU A 597 -12.58 -3.66 21.57
C LEU A 597 -11.32 -4.12 22.31
N VAL A 598 -11.32 -5.34 22.86
CA VAL A 598 -10.15 -5.94 23.52
C VAL A 598 -8.94 -6.03 22.59
N ALA A 599 -9.15 -6.29 21.29
CA ALA A 599 -8.10 -6.30 20.28
C ALA A 599 -7.37 -4.95 20.12
N ARG A 600 -7.86 -3.85 20.72
CA ARG A 600 -7.10 -2.59 20.80
C ARG A 600 -5.92 -2.67 21.75
N LEU A 601 -5.96 -3.58 22.71
CA LEU A 601 -4.86 -3.86 23.63
C LEU A 601 -3.87 -4.88 23.06
N SER A 602 -4.16 -5.46 21.88
CA SER A 602 -3.28 -6.49 21.34
C SER A 602 -1.91 -5.95 20.95
N PRO A 603 -0.82 -6.65 21.31
CA PRO A 603 0.52 -6.33 20.81
C PRO A 603 0.64 -6.61 19.31
N LEU A 604 -0.13 -7.54 18.77
CA LEU A 604 -0.16 -7.85 17.34
C LEU A 604 -1.17 -6.95 16.61
N GLU A 605 -0.76 -6.32 15.49
CA GLU A 605 -1.67 -5.59 14.60
C GLU A 605 -1.35 -5.82 13.12
N MET A 606 -2.38 -5.74 12.26
CA MET A 606 -2.22 -5.75 10.81
C MET A 606 -2.39 -4.32 10.30
N ARG A 607 -1.49 -3.86 9.44
CA ARG A 607 -1.59 -2.55 8.79
C ARG A 607 -1.17 -2.59 7.34
N SER A 608 -1.71 -1.68 6.53
CA SER A 608 -1.16 -1.40 5.21
C SER A 608 -0.12 -0.28 5.28
N ASN A 609 0.96 -0.41 4.51
CA ASN A 609 1.91 0.64 4.25
C ASN A 609 1.30 1.63 3.24
N PRO A 610 0.89 2.83 3.67
CA PRO A 610 0.19 3.77 2.81
C PRO A 610 1.13 4.31 1.72
N ASN A 611 2.43 4.43 1.96
CA ASN A 611 3.37 4.90 0.95
C ASN A 611 3.43 3.95 -0.25
N VAL A 612 3.41 2.64 0.00
CA VAL A 612 3.38 1.63 -1.07
C VAL A 612 2.03 1.63 -1.76
N CYS A 613 0.93 1.64 -0.99
CA CYS A 613 -0.42 1.68 -1.54
C CYS A 613 -0.68 2.92 -2.39
N LEU A 614 -0.13 4.07 -2.03
CA LEU A 614 -0.38 5.34 -2.72
C LEU A 614 0.57 5.57 -3.91
N ASN A 615 1.83 5.15 -3.83
CA ASN A 615 2.84 5.47 -4.85
C ASN A 615 3.06 4.34 -5.87
N ARG A 616 2.88 3.07 -5.49
CA ARG A 616 3.17 1.91 -6.37
C ARG A 616 1.93 1.26 -6.98
N CYS A 617 0.78 1.31 -6.31
CA CYS A 617 -0.45 0.73 -6.86
C CYS A 617 -1.07 1.66 -7.91
N ARG A 618 -1.03 1.26 -9.19
CA ARG A 618 -1.64 2.02 -10.31
C ARG A 618 -3.05 1.51 -10.67
N ILE A 619 -3.30 0.22 -10.43
CA ILE A 619 -4.59 -0.47 -10.65
C ILE A 619 -4.88 -1.25 -9.36
N ASP A 620 -6.13 -1.23 -8.88
CA ASP A 620 -6.50 -1.92 -7.63
C ASP A 620 -6.77 -3.42 -7.86
N ASP A 621 -5.78 -4.13 -8.44
CA ASP A 621 -5.85 -5.58 -8.69
C ASP A 621 -6.06 -6.40 -7.41
N CYS A 622 -5.77 -5.82 -6.24
CA CYS A 622 -6.04 -6.43 -4.95
C CYS A 622 -7.53 -6.72 -4.67
N ILE A 623 -8.44 -6.26 -5.53
CA ILE A 623 -9.90 -6.39 -5.41
C ILE A 623 -10.48 -7.47 -6.34
N LYS A 624 -9.78 -7.86 -7.42
CA LYS A 624 -10.38 -8.50 -8.60
C LYS A 624 -11.12 -9.83 -8.37
N GLU A 625 -10.81 -10.62 -7.33
CA GLU A 625 -11.38 -11.98 -7.25
C GLU A 625 -11.93 -12.43 -5.88
N LYS A 626 -11.80 -11.64 -4.82
CA LYS A 626 -12.50 -11.83 -3.52
C LYS A 626 -12.10 -10.68 -2.59
N ALA A 627 -13.07 -10.00 -1.99
CA ALA A 627 -12.80 -8.92 -1.04
C ALA A 627 -12.33 -9.46 0.32
N CYS A 628 -11.88 -8.57 1.22
CA CYS A 628 -11.77 -8.91 2.64
C CYS A 628 -13.13 -9.40 3.15
N PRO A 629 -13.18 -10.46 3.96
CA PRO A 629 -14.45 -10.97 4.50
C PRO A 629 -15.24 -9.93 5.31
N MET A 630 -14.54 -8.97 5.92
CA MET A 630 -15.15 -7.87 6.69
C MET A 630 -15.48 -6.65 5.82
N GLY A 631 -15.33 -6.74 4.49
CA GLY A 631 -15.55 -5.63 3.56
C GLY A 631 -14.49 -4.52 3.59
N LEU A 632 -13.36 -4.75 4.27
CA LEU A 632 -12.27 -3.77 4.35
C LEU A 632 -11.37 -3.84 3.11
N HIS A 633 -11.11 -2.70 2.47
CA HIS A 633 -10.04 -2.63 1.49
C HIS A 633 -8.68 -2.84 2.18
N PRO A 634 -7.69 -3.52 1.56
CA PRO A 634 -6.36 -3.70 2.14
C PRO A 634 -5.73 -2.40 2.64
N SER A 635 -5.85 -1.29 1.88
CA SER A 635 -5.34 0.03 2.28
C SER A 635 -6.08 0.67 3.47
N GLY A 636 -7.29 0.20 3.77
CA GLY A 636 -8.12 0.68 4.89
C GLY A 636 -7.90 -0.13 6.17
N VAL A 637 -7.03 -1.15 6.15
CA VAL A 637 -6.68 -1.92 7.35
C VAL A 637 -5.70 -1.09 8.17
N ASN A 638 -6.24 -0.32 9.11
CA ASN A 638 -5.49 0.58 9.97
C ASN A 638 -5.74 0.36 11.46
N SER A 639 -6.55 -0.63 11.83
CA SER A 639 -6.85 -0.98 13.22
C SER A 639 -7.25 -2.45 13.41
N SER A 640 -7.04 -2.92 14.63
CA SER A 640 -7.29 -4.31 15.04
C SER A 640 -8.76 -4.62 15.39
N ASP A 641 -9.62 -3.61 15.52
CA ASP A 641 -11.02 -3.79 15.94
C ASP A 641 -11.92 -4.39 14.85
N HIS A 642 -11.67 -4.01 13.60
CA HIS A 642 -12.38 -4.52 12.44
C HIS A 642 -11.62 -5.62 11.69
N CYS A 643 -10.30 -5.71 11.87
CA CYS A 643 -9.47 -6.72 11.22
C CYS A 643 -9.50 -8.05 11.98
N ILE A 644 -10.10 -9.09 11.39
CA ILE A 644 -10.14 -10.45 11.97
C ILE A 644 -8.84 -11.25 11.74
N LEU A 645 -7.77 -10.64 11.22
CA LEU A 645 -6.49 -11.30 10.92
C LEU A 645 -6.60 -12.55 10.00
N CYS A 646 -7.52 -12.57 9.04
CA CYS A 646 -7.67 -13.69 8.09
C CYS A 646 -6.53 -13.84 7.06
N LEU A 647 -5.59 -12.88 7.00
CA LEU A 647 -4.41 -12.87 6.10
C LEU A 647 -4.73 -12.90 4.59
N SER A 648 -5.98 -12.67 4.15
CA SER A 648 -6.29 -12.66 2.70
C SER A 648 -5.63 -11.47 1.99
N CYS A 649 -5.55 -10.31 2.65
CA CYS A 649 -4.89 -9.11 2.14
C CYS A 649 -3.39 -9.32 1.90
N VAL A 650 -2.71 -10.08 2.77
CA VAL A 650 -1.27 -10.42 2.63
C VAL A 650 -1.04 -11.30 1.40
N ARG A 651 -1.91 -12.30 1.20
CA ARG A 651 -1.82 -13.25 0.07
C ARG A 651 -2.13 -12.61 -1.28
N ARG A 652 -3.03 -11.61 -1.30
CA ARG A 652 -3.49 -10.96 -2.53
C ARG A 652 -2.73 -9.68 -2.90
N CYS A 653 -1.89 -9.15 -2.01
CA CYS A 653 -1.16 -7.93 -2.30
C CYS A 653 0.04 -8.20 -3.24
N PRO A 654 0.04 -7.67 -4.48
CA PRO A 654 1.16 -7.87 -5.41
C PRO A 654 2.42 -7.09 -5.00
N HIS A 655 2.24 -5.97 -4.30
CA HIS A 655 3.32 -5.04 -3.93
C HIS A 655 3.80 -5.18 -2.48
N ARG A 656 3.38 -6.24 -1.77
CA ARG A 656 3.75 -6.51 -0.37
C ARG A 656 3.54 -5.32 0.58
N SER A 657 2.45 -4.58 0.41
CA SER A 657 2.13 -3.40 1.24
C SER A 657 1.61 -3.76 2.63
N MET A 658 1.19 -5.00 2.89
CA MET A 658 0.65 -5.40 4.20
C MET A 658 1.78 -5.74 5.17
N HIS A 659 1.71 -5.19 6.38
CA HIS A 659 2.65 -5.40 7.48
C HIS A 659 1.92 -6.02 8.67
N LEU A 660 2.57 -6.98 9.33
CA LEU A 660 2.13 -7.54 10.60
C LEU A 660 3.06 -7.00 11.67
N ASP A 661 2.61 -5.99 12.42
CA ASP A 661 3.44 -5.25 13.35
C ASP A 661 3.22 -5.73 14.80
N LEU A 662 4.31 -5.85 15.55
CA LEU A 662 4.31 -5.87 17.00
C LEU A 662 4.38 -4.43 17.51
N ARG A 663 3.45 -4.07 18.39
CA ARG A 663 3.34 -2.77 19.05
C ARG A 663 3.22 -2.95 20.56
N HIS A 664 3.49 -1.88 21.30
CA HIS A 664 3.18 -1.83 22.73
C HIS A 664 1.66 -1.73 22.96
N VAL A 665 1.15 -2.42 23.98
CA VAL A 665 -0.28 -2.61 24.32
C VAL A 665 -1.09 -1.30 24.34
N THR A 666 -0.50 -0.22 24.83
CA THR A 666 -1.17 1.09 24.92
C THR A 666 -1.30 1.84 23.60
N HIS A 667 -0.50 1.52 22.57
CA HIS A 667 -0.51 2.24 21.30
C HIS A 667 -1.77 2.01 20.47
N GLY A 668 -2.49 0.90 20.65
CA GLY A 668 -3.74 0.67 19.92
C GLY A 668 -4.88 1.58 20.40
N VAL A 669 -4.85 1.98 21.67
CA VAL A 669 -5.77 2.96 22.24
C VAL A 669 -5.26 4.38 21.97
N LEU A 670 -3.99 4.68 22.25
CA LEU A 670 -3.45 6.03 22.10
C LEU A 670 -3.25 6.45 20.63
N GLY A 671 -2.88 5.55 19.73
CA GLY A 671 -2.46 5.86 18.37
C GLY A 671 -3.58 6.26 17.40
N ARG A 672 -4.81 6.46 17.89
CA ARG A 672 -5.93 6.91 17.06
C ARG A 672 -6.04 8.44 17.09
N PRO A 673 -6.15 9.09 15.91
CA PRO A 673 -6.29 10.55 15.84
C PRO A 673 -7.61 11.04 16.42
N GLN A 674 -8.68 10.22 16.37
CA GLN A 674 -9.98 10.57 16.94
C GLN A 674 -10.70 9.35 17.52
N GLN A 675 -11.14 9.48 18.77
CA GLN A 675 -11.87 8.45 19.50
C GLN A 675 -13.39 8.62 19.34
N ARG A 676 -14.12 7.52 19.19
CA ARG A 676 -15.58 7.55 19.12
C ARG A 676 -16.17 7.53 20.54
N LEU A 677 -17.27 8.27 20.71
CA LEU A 677 -18.03 8.30 21.96
C LEU A 677 -18.61 6.92 22.27
N ASP A 678 -19.11 6.21 21.25
CA ASP A 678 -19.71 4.88 21.38
C ASP A 678 -18.73 3.83 21.93
N ASP A 679 -17.45 3.94 21.55
CA ASP A 679 -16.40 3.05 22.07
C ASP A 679 -16.09 3.30 23.55
N ALA A 680 -16.16 4.56 23.99
CA ALA A 680 -15.97 4.93 25.38
C ALA A 680 -17.16 4.45 26.23
N PHE A 681 -18.39 4.65 25.74
CA PHE A 681 -19.59 4.08 26.36
C PHE A 681 -19.48 2.57 26.50
N PHE A 682 -19.04 1.87 25.45
CA PHE A 682 -18.88 0.42 25.52
C PHE A 682 -17.86 0.01 26.59
N ALA A 683 -16.68 0.64 26.62
CA ALA A 683 -15.64 0.28 27.60
C ALA A 683 -16.14 0.46 29.05
N VAL A 684 -16.89 1.53 29.32
CA VAL A 684 -17.46 1.81 30.65
C VAL A 684 -18.59 0.83 30.99
N VAL A 685 -19.53 0.60 30.08
CA VAL A 685 -20.62 -0.38 30.28
C VAL A 685 -20.06 -1.78 30.48
N PHE A 686 -19.05 -2.17 29.71
CA PHE A 686 -18.39 -3.46 29.86
C PHE A 686 -17.75 -3.59 31.25
N CYS A 687 -17.05 -2.56 31.73
CA CYS A 687 -16.50 -2.54 33.08
C CYS A 687 -17.60 -2.60 34.16
N ALA A 688 -18.69 -1.85 33.98
CA ALA A 688 -19.82 -1.80 34.91
C ALA A 688 -20.50 -3.17 35.03
N VAL A 689 -20.70 -3.87 33.91
CA VAL A 689 -21.31 -5.21 33.90
C VAL A 689 -20.39 -6.22 34.58
N VAL A 690 -19.10 -6.21 34.28
CA VAL A 690 -18.11 -7.09 34.94
C VAL A 690 -18.11 -6.87 36.46
N LEU A 691 -18.19 -5.62 36.90
CA LEU A 691 -18.29 -5.28 38.33
C LEU A 691 -19.60 -5.76 38.94
N ALA A 692 -20.74 -5.49 38.29
CA ALA A 692 -22.06 -5.89 38.78
C ALA A 692 -22.16 -7.41 38.95
N VAL A 693 -21.68 -8.14 37.95
CA VAL A 693 -21.67 -9.61 37.90
C VAL A 693 -20.68 -10.20 38.92
N GLY A 694 -19.53 -9.56 39.12
CA GLY A 694 -18.55 -10.00 40.12
C GLY A 694 -18.91 -9.68 41.57
N LEU A 695 -19.72 -8.65 41.84
CA LEU A 695 -20.03 -8.19 43.19
C LEU A 695 -21.42 -8.63 43.67
N ALA A 696 -22.44 -8.59 42.81
CA ALA A 696 -23.82 -8.82 43.24
C ALA A 696 -24.04 -10.17 43.96
N PRO A 697 -23.47 -11.31 43.52
CA PRO A 697 -23.66 -12.60 44.19
C PRO A 697 -23.15 -12.61 45.65
N SER A 698 -22.10 -11.85 45.94
CA SER A 698 -21.49 -11.80 47.28
C SER A 698 -22.39 -11.16 48.34
N LEU A 699 -23.35 -10.34 47.92
CA LEU A 699 -24.30 -9.68 48.83
C LEU A 699 -25.32 -10.66 49.43
N ASP A 700 -25.59 -11.76 48.73
CA ASP A 700 -26.46 -12.85 49.21
C ASP A 700 -25.63 -14.05 49.70
N GLY A 701 -24.32 -13.87 49.97
CA GLY A 701 -23.41 -14.93 50.44
C GLY A 701 -22.97 -15.93 49.37
N GLY A 702 -23.28 -15.69 48.10
CA GLY A 702 -22.86 -16.53 46.97
C GLY A 702 -21.47 -16.17 46.45
N ILE A 703 -20.74 -17.17 45.95
CA ILE A 703 -19.46 -16.95 45.26
C ILE A 703 -19.76 -16.78 43.76
N PRO A 704 -19.27 -15.72 43.08
CA PRO A 704 -19.46 -15.55 41.65
C PRO A 704 -18.93 -16.76 40.87
N LEU A 705 -19.72 -17.24 39.89
CA LEU A 705 -19.42 -18.41 39.03
C LEU A 705 -19.30 -19.77 39.74
N LEU A 706 -19.34 -19.81 41.07
CA LEU A 706 -19.04 -20.99 41.87
C LEU A 706 -20.20 -21.28 42.83
N GLY A 707 -21.15 -22.07 42.35
CA GLY A 707 -22.29 -22.55 43.14
C GLY A 707 -23.56 -22.68 42.31
N ALA A 708 -24.38 -23.68 42.63
CA ALA A 708 -25.68 -23.98 42.02
C ALA A 708 -26.78 -22.94 42.35
N HIS A 709 -26.40 -21.68 42.55
CA HIS A 709 -27.27 -20.63 43.06
C HIS A 709 -27.79 -19.76 41.91
N ARG A 710 -29.07 -19.94 41.57
CA ARG A 710 -29.79 -18.97 40.75
C ARG A 710 -29.89 -17.66 41.51
N TRP A 711 -29.75 -16.54 40.81
CA TRP A 711 -29.89 -15.22 41.42
C TRP A 711 -31.31 -15.02 41.92
N THR A 712 -31.44 -14.53 43.14
CA THR A 712 -32.70 -14.08 43.71
C THR A 712 -33.04 -12.69 43.17
N LEU A 713 -34.26 -12.22 43.43
CA LEU A 713 -34.66 -10.87 43.05
C LEU A 713 -33.74 -9.79 43.69
N SER A 714 -33.24 -10.02 44.91
CA SER A 714 -32.29 -9.12 45.57
C SER A 714 -30.96 -9.04 44.82
N THR A 715 -30.40 -10.17 44.39
CA THR A 715 -29.17 -10.19 43.59
C THR A 715 -29.35 -9.45 42.27
N TRP A 716 -30.48 -9.65 41.58
CA TRP A 716 -30.80 -8.95 40.34
C TRP A 716 -30.90 -7.43 40.52
N LEU A 717 -31.61 -6.99 41.57
CA LEU A 717 -31.72 -5.57 41.90
C LEU A 717 -30.35 -4.98 42.26
N ALA A 718 -29.55 -5.70 43.04
CA ALA A 718 -28.20 -5.28 43.41
C ALA A 718 -27.27 -5.16 42.18
N ALA A 719 -27.32 -6.12 41.26
CA ALA A 719 -26.56 -6.04 40.01
C ALA A 719 -26.98 -4.80 39.19
N GLY A 720 -28.28 -4.51 39.11
CA GLY A 720 -28.81 -3.33 38.45
C GLY A 720 -28.37 -2.01 39.10
N THR A 721 -28.38 -1.92 40.43
CA THR A 721 -27.95 -0.72 41.17
C THR A 721 -26.43 -0.51 41.06
N ILE A 722 -25.64 -1.58 41.14
CA ILE A 722 -24.18 -1.51 40.93
C ILE A 722 -23.87 -1.04 39.51
N PHE A 723 -24.52 -1.64 38.50
CA PHE A 723 -24.34 -1.26 37.10
C PHE A 723 -24.69 0.21 36.84
N GLY A 724 -25.89 0.64 37.25
CA GLY A 724 -26.36 2.01 37.04
C GLY A 724 -25.55 3.04 37.84
N GLY A 725 -25.25 2.73 39.10
CA GLY A 725 -24.43 3.57 39.98
C GLY A 725 -23.02 3.77 39.43
N TYR A 726 -22.39 2.72 38.92
CA TYR A 726 -21.07 2.81 38.30
C TYR A 726 -21.06 3.68 37.06
N LEU A 727 -22.06 3.52 36.17
CA LEU A 727 -22.20 4.33 34.96
C LEU A 727 -22.36 5.83 35.32
N LEU A 728 -23.25 6.12 36.28
CA LEU A 728 -23.48 7.48 36.77
C LEU A 728 -22.23 8.08 37.42
N ALA A 729 -21.48 7.29 38.18
CA ALA A 729 -20.22 7.74 38.77
C ALA A 729 -19.20 8.12 37.68
N VAL A 730 -18.97 7.26 36.68
CA VAL A 730 -18.01 7.56 35.61
C VAL A 730 -18.42 8.79 34.79
N VAL A 731 -19.72 8.91 34.47
CA VAL A 731 -20.25 10.11 33.80
C VAL A 731 -20.06 11.34 34.67
N GLY A 732 -20.46 11.30 35.95
CA GLY A 732 -20.32 12.42 36.89
C GLY A 732 -18.87 12.90 37.06
N LEU A 733 -17.92 11.96 37.15
CA LEU A 733 -16.49 12.26 37.24
C LEU A 733 -15.93 12.92 35.97
N SER A 734 -16.51 12.60 34.81
CA SER A 734 -16.20 13.25 33.53
C SER A 734 -16.93 14.59 33.33
N GLY A 735 -17.81 14.99 34.25
CA GLY A 735 -18.70 16.16 34.12
C GLY A 735 -19.99 15.84 33.35
N THR A 736 -20.78 16.86 33.02
CA THR A 736 -22.07 16.63 32.32
C THR A 736 -21.84 16.31 30.84
N LEU A 737 -22.48 15.26 30.33
CA LEU A 737 -22.51 14.92 28.89
C LEU A 737 -23.25 15.98 28.04
N LEU A 738 -23.93 16.92 28.67
CA LEU A 738 -24.54 18.07 28.01
C LEU A 738 -23.46 19.11 27.61
N SER A 739 -22.38 19.23 28.40
CA SER A 739 -21.26 20.11 28.09
C SER A 739 -20.34 19.51 27.01
N GLN A 740 -19.73 20.34 26.16
CA GLN A 740 -18.73 19.87 25.20
C GLN A 740 -17.49 19.30 25.89
N ARG A 741 -16.99 19.99 26.94
CA ARG A 741 -15.85 19.53 27.74
C ARG A 741 -16.11 18.19 28.43
N GLY A 742 -17.30 17.98 28.97
CA GLY A 742 -17.65 16.70 29.61
C GLY A 742 -17.76 15.55 28.61
N ARG A 743 -18.31 15.78 27.42
CA ARG A 743 -18.31 14.78 26.33
C ARG A 743 -16.90 14.41 25.88
N GLU A 744 -15.99 15.38 25.82
CA GLU A 744 -14.59 15.13 25.49
C GLU A 744 -13.87 14.34 26.59
N ALA A 745 -14.03 14.75 27.85
CA ALA A 745 -13.47 14.05 29.00
C ALA A 745 -13.95 12.60 29.04
N PHE A 746 -15.25 12.35 28.92
CA PHE A 746 -15.82 11.00 28.91
C PHE A 746 -15.30 10.16 27.74
N ARG A 747 -15.24 10.75 26.54
CA ARG A 747 -14.76 10.07 25.32
C ARG A 747 -13.33 9.54 25.48
N TYR A 748 -12.45 10.26 26.16
CA TYR A 748 -11.08 9.83 26.38
C TYR A 748 -10.94 8.96 27.65
N PHE A 749 -11.44 9.43 28.80
CA PHE A 749 -11.31 8.70 30.07
C PHE A 749 -12.04 7.35 30.06
N GLY A 750 -13.20 7.25 29.40
CA GLY A 750 -13.96 6.00 29.32
C GLY A 750 -13.16 4.85 28.69
N GLN A 751 -12.23 5.14 27.78
CA GLN A 751 -11.39 4.10 27.16
C GLN A 751 -10.32 3.54 28.09
N ALA A 752 -9.95 4.27 29.14
CA ALA A 752 -9.00 3.79 30.12
C ALA A 752 -9.57 2.65 30.98
N TYR A 753 -10.88 2.42 30.98
CA TYR A 753 -11.53 1.32 31.72
C TYR A 753 -11.39 -0.05 31.03
N LEU A 754 -11.06 -0.07 29.75
CA LEU A 754 -11.02 -1.29 28.94
C LEU A 754 -10.03 -2.37 29.46
N PRO A 755 -8.76 -2.06 29.81
CA PRO A 755 -7.84 -3.05 30.37
C PRO A 755 -8.36 -3.68 31.66
N LEU A 756 -8.87 -2.85 32.59
CA LEU A 756 -9.42 -3.33 33.84
C LEU A 756 -10.63 -4.24 33.63
N ALA A 757 -11.56 -3.85 32.76
CA ALA A 757 -12.74 -4.66 32.42
C ALA A 757 -12.34 -6.03 31.85
N LEU A 758 -11.35 -6.07 30.96
CA LEU A 758 -10.80 -7.30 30.41
C LEU A 758 -10.19 -8.18 31.49
N THR A 759 -9.31 -7.62 32.34
CA THR A 759 -8.66 -8.39 33.40
C THR A 759 -9.64 -8.86 34.46
N GLY A 760 -10.69 -8.08 34.74
CA GLY A 760 -11.80 -8.45 35.61
C GLY A 760 -12.56 -9.66 35.05
N LEU A 761 -13.01 -9.58 33.79
CA LEU A 761 -13.72 -10.69 33.16
C LEU A 761 -12.85 -11.94 33.04
N PHE A 762 -11.58 -11.78 32.68
CA PHE A 762 -10.65 -12.90 32.59
C PHE A 762 -10.41 -13.55 33.97
N SER A 763 -10.25 -12.74 35.02
CA SER A 763 -10.12 -13.23 36.40
C SER A 763 -11.33 -14.05 36.83
N LEU A 764 -12.54 -13.57 36.54
CA LEU A 764 -13.79 -14.28 36.82
C LEU A 764 -13.81 -15.69 36.18
N TYR A 765 -13.57 -15.82 34.88
CA TYR A 765 -13.55 -17.14 34.23
C TYR A 765 -12.32 -17.99 34.58
N LEU A 766 -11.18 -17.37 34.88
CA LEU A 766 -9.99 -18.10 35.31
C LEU A 766 -10.22 -18.79 36.67
N ARG A 767 -10.97 -18.17 37.59
CA ARG A 767 -11.39 -18.83 38.85
C ARG A 767 -12.20 -20.10 38.57
N PHE A 768 -13.16 -20.04 37.64
CA PHE A 768 -13.93 -21.22 37.25
C PHE A 768 -13.05 -22.35 36.66
N LEU A 769 -12.06 -21.99 35.83
CA LEU A 769 -11.07 -22.96 35.31
C LEU A 769 -10.22 -23.57 36.43
N ILE A 770 -9.79 -22.78 37.40
CA ILE A 770 -8.98 -23.25 38.53
C ILE A 770 -9.74 -24.28 39.35
N GLU A 771 -11.02 -24.02 39.63
CA GLU A 771 -11.78 -24.84 40.57
C GLU A 771 -12.39 -26.08 39.94
N ARG A 772 -12.91 -25.97 38.72
CA ARG A 772 -13.57 -27.11 38.05
C ARG A 772 -12.79 -27.68 36.87
N GLY A 773 -11.72 -27.02 36.42
CA GLY A 773 -10.96 -27.46 35.24
C GLY A 773 -10.31 -28.83 35.38
N GLY A 774 -9.93 -29.21 36.60
CA GLY A 774 -9.36 -30.53 36.91
C GLY A 774 -10.33 -31.70 36.65
N GLU A 775 -11.65 -31.45 36.60
CA GLU A 775 -12.67 -32.47 36.32
C GLU A 775 -12.83 -32.76 34.81
N LEU A 776 -12.23 -31.93 33.94
CA LEU A 776 -12.49 -31.99 32.50
C LEU A 776 -12.03 -33.31 31.87
N LEU A 777 -10.79 -33.73 32.09
CA LEU A 777 -10.28 -34.99 31.53
C LEU A 777 -11.00 -36.23 32.10
N PRO A 778 -11.22 -36.36 33.42
CA PRO A 778 -12.00 -37.46 33.99
C PRO A 778 -13.42 -37.57 33.40
N LEU A 779 -14.12 -36.45 33.23
CA LEU A 779 -15.49 -36.47 32.70
C LEU A 779 -15.55 -36.86 31.21
N TRP A 780 -14.57 -36.43 30.41
CA TRP A 780 -14.44 -36.89 29.03
C TRP A 780 -14.07 -38.37 28.95
N ALA A 781 -13.16 -38.86 29.80
CA ALA A 781 -12.81 -40.28 29.87
C ALA A 781 -14.02 -41.14 30.23
N LYS A 782 -14.83 -40.70 31.19
CA LYS A 782 -16.08 -41.36 31.59
C LYS A 782 -17.11 -41.39 30.47
N LEU A 783 -17.24 -40.32 29.67
CA LEU A 783 -18.16 -40.27 28.53
C LEU A 783 -17.80 -41.30 27.45
N PHE A 784 -16.50 -41.60 27.28
CA PHE A 784 -16.00 -42.58 26.30
C PHE A 784 -15.69 -43.96 26.89
N TYR A 785 -16.07 -44.23 28.15
CA TYR A 785 -15.78 -45.48 28.87
C TYR A 785 -14.28 -45.81 29.00
N LEU A 786 -13.40 -44.81 28.91
CA LEU A 786 -11.94 -44.92 29.06
C LEU A 786 -11.50 -44.94 30.53
N ASP A 787 -12.38 -44.55 31.44
CA ASP A 787 -12.23 -44.65 32.90
C ASP A 787 -12.04 -46.09 33.40
N ARG A 788 -12.42 -47.09 32.59
CA ARG A 788 -12.13 -48.51 32.86
C ARG A 788 -10.67 -48.90 32.65
N VAL A 789 -9.91 -48.10 31.89
CA VAL A 789 -8.53 -48.38 31.50
C VAL A 789 -7.55 -47.44 32.19
N LEU A 790 -7.94 -46.19 32.42
CA LEU A 790 -7.13 -45.16 33.08
C LEU A 790 -7.76 -44.77 34.42
N PRO A 791 -7.06 -44.96 35.56
CA PRO A 791 -7.58 -44.51 36.85
C PRO A 791 -7.77 -42.99 36.87
N PRO A 792 -8.89 -42.47 37.41
CA PRO A 792 -9.25 -41.05 37.36
C PRO A 792 -8.24 -40.15 38.08
N GLU A 793 -7.52 -40.67 39.08
CA GLU A 793 -6.47 -39.97 39.83
C GLU A 793 -5.31 -39.51 38.93
N VAL A 794 -5.01 -40.24 37.85
CA VAL A 794 -3.95 -39.87 36.89
C VAL A 794 -4.40 -38.77 35.92
N LEU A 795 -5.72 -38.59 35.77
CA LEU A 795 -6.31 -37.62 34.83
C LEU A 795 -6.67 -36.28 35.48
N HIS A 796 -6.62 -36.19 36.81
CA HIS A 796 -6.83 -34.94 37.52
C HIS A 796 -5.59 -34.04 37.43
N LEU A 797 -5.76 -32.85 36.85
CA LEU A 797 -4.76 -31.78 36.92
C LEU A 797 -5.09 -30.82 38.06
N ASP A 798 -4.14 -30.65 38.98
CA ASP A 798 -4.21 -29.57 39.98
C ASP A 798 -3.85 -28.22 39.33
N MET A 799 -4.84 -27.32 39.29
CA MET A 799 -4.72 -25.98 38.74
C MET A 799 -4.62 -24.91 39.84
N GLY A 800 -4.53 -25.30 41.12
CA GLY A 800 -4.53 -24.38 42.27
C GLY A 800 -3.40 -23.36 42.24
N THR A 801 -2.24 -23.70 41.67
CA THR A 801 -1.10 -22.78 41.50
C THR A 801 -1.44 -21.56 40.64
N LEU A 802 -2.43 -21.67 39.74
CA LEU A 802 -2.87 -20.55 38.91
C LEU A 802 -3.55 -19.43 39.72
N ARG A 803 -4.03 -19.72 40.95
CA ARG A 803 -4.63 -18.71 41.84
C ARG A 803 -3.66 -17.58 42.16
N ILE A 804 -2.36 -17.87 42.21
CA ILE A 804 -1.30 -16.88 42.48
C ILE A 804 -1.31 -15.78 41.41
N PHE A 805 -1.68 -16.07 40.16
CA PHE A 805 -1.66 -15.09 39.06
C PHE A 805 -2.87 -14.13 39.05
N LEU A 806 -3.98 -14.48 39.71
CA LEU A 806 -5.19 -13.64 39.75
C LEU A 806 -4.93 -12.20 40.24
N PRO A 807 -4.25 -11.96 41.38
CA PRO A 807 -3.96 -10.60 41.82
C PRO A 807 -3.02 -9.85 40.87
N PHE A 808 -1.99 -10.51 40.32
CA PHE A 808 -1.08 -9.87 39.37
C PHE A 808 -1.78 -9.45 38.08
N LEU A 809 -2.75 -10.24 37.62
CA LEU A 809 -3.51 -9.94 36.41
C LEU A 809 -4.40 -8.70 36.60
N LEU A 810 -5.09 -8.60 37.74
CA LEU A 810 -5.90 -7.42 38.07
C LEU A 810 -5.04 -6.17 38.32
N LEU A 811 -3.92 -6.30 39.05
CA LEU A 811 -2.96 -5.21 39.25
C LEU A 811 -2.35 -4.73 37.92
N GLY A 812 -2.04 -5.65 37.01
CA GLY A 812 -1.58 -5.34 35.66
C GLY A 812 -2.62 -4.56 34.87
N GLY A 813 -3.89 -4.97 34.93
CA GLY A 813 -5.02 -4.26 34.32
C GLY A 813 -5.15 -2.82 34.82
N VAL A 814 -5.15 -2.63 36.15
CA VAL A 814 -5.17 -1.30 36.77
C VAL A 814 -3.98 -0.47 36.34
N PHE A 815 -2.78 -1.04 36.35
CA PHE A 815 -1.56 -0.32 35.97
C PHE A 815 -1.61 0.18 34.53
N ILE A 816 -2.07 -0.65 33.59
CA ILE A 816 -2.25 -0.25 32.18
C ILE A 816 -3.32 0.83 32.07
N SER A 817 -4.48 0.66 32.73
CA SER A 817 -5.55 1.65 32.79
C SER A 817 -5.07 3.00 33.34
N TRP A 818 -4.28 2.98 34.41
CA TRP A 818 -3.70 4.15 35.06
C TRP A 818 -2.74 4.90 34.13
N ARG A 819 -1.84 4.17 33.45
CA ARG A 819 -0.90 4.74 32.47
C ARG A 819 -1.60 5.31 31.26
N LEU A 820 -2.67 4.67 30.78
CA LEU A 820 -3.50 5.19 29.69
C LEU A 820 -4.15 6.51 30.07
N LEU A 821 -4.75 6.58 31.27
CA LEU A 821 -5.39 7.79 31.77
C LEU A 821 -4.41 8.97 31.84
N GLU A 822 -3.20 8.72 32.34
CA GLU A 822 -2.14 9.75 32.41
C GLU A 822 -1.74 10.26 31.02
N ARG A 823 -1.51 9.34 30.07
CA ARG A 823 -1.11 9.71 28.71
C ARG A 823 -2.21 10.43 27.95
N LEU A 824 -3.46 10.01 28.12
CA LEU A 824 -4.63 10.66 27.52
C LEU A 824 -4.84 12.07 28.10
N GLN A 825 -4.68 12.23 29.42
CA GLN A 825 -4.77 13.52 30.08
C GLN A 825 -3.71 14.50 29.54
N LYS A 826 -2.45 14.08 29.47
CA LYS A 826 -1.35 14.89 28.92
C LYS A 826 -1.57 15.26 27.46
N ARG A 827 -2.01 14.30 26.62
CA ARG A 827 -2.17 14.51 25.17
C ARG A 827 -3.33 15.43 24.81
N HIS A 828 -4.41 15.42 25.61
CA HIS A 828 -5.63 16.18 25.32
C HIS A 828 -5.92 17.29 26.34
N ALA A 829 -4.94 17.65 27.18
CA ALA A 829 -5.04 18.72 28.18
C ALA A 829 -6.30 18.63 29.07
N LEU A 830 -6.66 17.42 29.49
CA LEU A 830 -7.85 17.16 30.32
C LEU A 830 -7.63 17.58 31.78
N PRO A 831 -8.71 17.86 32.54
CA PRO A 831 -8.60 18.27 33.95
C PRO A 831 -7.89 17.24 34.82
N SER A 832 -6.90 17.71 35.60
CA SER A 832 -6.09 16.89 36.49
C SER A 832 -6.90 16.30 37.65
N TRP A 833 -7.83 17.05 38.23
CA TRP A 833 -8.70 16.58 39.31
C TRP A 833 -9.56 15.39 38.87
N ALA A 834 -10.15 15.43 37.67
CA ALA A 834 -10.96 14.34 37.14
C ALA A 834 -10.11 13.07 36.94
N THR A 835 -8.85 13.25 36.54
CA THR A 835 -7.89 12.15 36.37
C THR A 835 -7.61 11.45 37.71
N ILE A 836 -7.48 12.20 38.80
CA ILE A 836 -7.28 11.64 40.16
C ILE A 836 -8.52 10.85 40.60
N LEU A 837 -9.72 11.39 40.36
CA LEU A 837 -10.96 10.70 40.74
C LEU A 837 -11.18 9.41 39.93
N HIS A 838 -10.93 9.44 38.62
CA HIS A 838 -10.99 8.22 37.79
C HIS A 838 -9.96 7.17 38.23
N ARG A 839 -8.77 7.59 38.67
CA ARG A 839 -7.75 6.69 39.25
C ARG A 839 -8.22 6.02 40.53
N LEU A 840 -8.81 6.78 41.45
CA LEU A 840 -9.39 6.24 42.68
C LEU A 840 -10.51 5.25 42.37
N LEU A 841 -11.38 5.58 41.40
CA LEU A 841 -12.46 4.68 40.99
C LEU A 841 -11.92 3.38 40.37
N LEU A 842 -10.86 3.43 39.54
CA LEU A 842 -10.21 2.23 38.98
C LEU A 842 -9.59 1.35 40.08
N LEU A 843 -8.91 1.94 41.06
CA LEU A 843 -8.36 1.21 42.21
C LEU A 843 -9.45 0.56 43.06
N LEU A 844 -10.53 1.29 43.35
CA LEU A 844 -11.66 0.76 44.11
C LEU A 844 -12.33 -0.39 43.34
N THR A 845 -12.52 -0.23 42.03
CA THR A 845 -13.07 -1.29 41.16
C THR A 845 -12.19 -2.55 41.22
N SER A 846 -10.86 -2.42 41.20
CA SER A 846 -9.97 -3.58 41.26
C SER A 846 -9.94 -4.25 42.63
N LEU A 847 -10.02 -3.47 43.72
CA LEU A 847 -10.09 -4.01 45.07
C LEU A 847 -11.37 -4.82 45.25
N VAL A 848 -12.49 -4.31 44.74
CA VAL A 848 -13.78 -5.02 44.76
C VAL A 848 -13.71 -6.34 43.97
N LEU A 849 -13.11 -6.34 42.77
CA LEU A 849 -12.94 -7.56 41.97
C LEU A 849 -11.96 -8.57 42.59
N LEU A 850 -11.02 -8.12 43.43
CA LEU A 850 -10.15 -8.98 44.22
C LEU A 850 -10.89 -9.60 45.41
N TRP A 851 -11.68 -8.80 46.13
CA TRP A 851 -12.37 -9.18 47.35
C TRP A 851 -13.61 -10.06 47.10
N GLY A 852 -14.29 -9.85 45.97
CA GLY A 852 -15.50 -10.58 45.60
C GLY A 852 -15.29 -12.04 45.16
N GLY A 853 -14.11 -12.63 45.27
CA GLY A 853 -13.94 -14.04 44.96
C GLY A 853 -12.78 -14.73 45.65
#